data_AF-A0A409Y9K0-F1
#
_entry.id   AF-A0A409Y9K0-F1
#
_cell.length_a   1.000
_cell.length_b   1.000
_cell.length_c   1.000
_cell.angle_alpha   90.00
_cell.angle_beta   90.00
_cell.angle_gamma   90.00
#
_symmetry.space_group_name_H-M   'P 1'
#
loop_
_entity.id
_entity.type
_entity.pdbx_description
1 polymer ?
#
loop_
_entity_poly.entity_id
_entity_poly.type
_entity_poly.pdbx_seq_one_letter_code
_entity_poly.pdbx_strand_id
1 'polypeptide(L)'
;MALTTTHSAVAALAPGQFDTIQVPTGVPGDGEVLIRVENASMIAFDTYVTDRGYMVQDWPAILGFNAAGTVEKVGPNVQNLAVGDRVTTFGYGPSKHKCMQQYTIQPQTTIPDTLSSAEAATIPDNFVTAFYTLFNQLSLPLPSKFPASTAPPRADTPILVYGAGSTAGLYAIQLLHLAGYKKIIATASKKHHEYLRSLGATDTFDYSSPTLVEDIANVVGGDGKVTIAVDCITNETTLNILKDIMSSSGKLAILLPIKEGSSVTNTSHEERMYFEFPPDKKNPLPEGTQLIGVRTFLYAVNDENLKNHLMPDILPQLLRDGYIKPNRVRLLDQGTFKDRVNVGLELLRSNKISGEKADEAYCIGPAPSAQSYLAMDKIIDVCLKSGAQAVHPGYGFLSENAKFSEKLAQNGIVFIGPPASAIVSMGSKSESKNIMLAAGVPCVPGYHGDNQDPDFLFSEAEKIGFPVLIKAIHGGGGKGMRTVLTPTKEAFLEGLESAKRESLKAFGNDTVLVEKYIQTPRHVEVQVFADTMGGVVSLWERDCSVQRRNQKIIEEAPAPGLSPELRADLGAKAVAAAKAVKYVGAGTVEFIFDNDTGKFYFMEMNTRLQVEHPITEMITGQDLVEWQLEVAAGNRLPLTQAAIPMAGHAFEARIYAENPRNNFLPDSGTLAYLSTPTPTHIFAPPLPTRDPALSQTELAALGPSENADAALDIVPSLRIEQGFTQGASIGVFYDPMIAKVVVHGRDRTEALRMLRKALDEYHVVGVSTNVEFLRTLAGNGAFINAEVETGFIPKHFNELFPPLEPPSLITFAKAGLFTVLRDQLSVEAQVSTPWSNLTSRRFGGEVYQRTIQLQTDAGENSTSVSVTHKGNNLYDIVIDGTYTLNSVQARLENADTLVATIDGHHSKTTIVSQKPHPAVPASQSSNTMERLNVFSDGHKTTLVIPSPKWLLSLGGDVVGAKGALKAPMPSLVVEVRVKVGDRVEKGQVVVVIESMKTETALRAHAPGVVRAIACKSGEMVEEGRELVDIETESE
;
A
#
# COMPACT_ATOMS: atom_id res chain seq x y z
N MET A 1 -46.09 -31.92 -4.51
CA MET A 1 -44.65 -31.62 -4.70
C MET A 1 -44.41 -30.24 -4.12
N ALA A 2 -43.91 -30.15 -2.89
CA ALA A 2 -43.49 -28.86 -2.33
C ALA A 2 -42.22 -28.44 -3.09
N LEU A 3 -42.22 -27.22 -3.66
CA LEU A 3 -41.03 -26.62 -4.26
C LEU A 3 -39.96 -26.51 -3.16
N THR A 4 -38.96 -27.39 -3.19
CA THR A 4 -37.77 -27.26 -2.35
C THR A 4 -37.05 -25.99 -2.77
N THR A 5 -37.16 -24.94 -1.96
CA THR A 5 -36.40 -23.70 -2.14
C THR A 5 -34.90 -24.03 -2.08
N THR A 6 -34.11 -23.53 -3.03
CA THR A 6 -32.64 -23.66 -3.03
C THR A 6 -31.99 -22.34 -2.65
N HIS A 7 -30.73 -22.39 -2.24
CA HIS A 7 -29.91 -21.23 -1.93
C HIS A 7 -28.45 -21.42 -2.35
N SER A 8 -27.70 -20.33 -2.40
CA SER A 8 -26.30 -20.32 -2.84
C SER A 8 -25.34 -20.75 -1.73
N ALA A 9 -24.38 -21.59 -2.08
CA ALA A 9 -23.26 -22.00 -1.24
C ALA A 9 -21.94 -21.92 -2.03
N VAL A 10 -20.82 -21.71 -1.35
CA VAL A 10 -19.49 -21.90 -1.96
C VAL A 10 -18.97 -23.27 -1.57
N ALA A 11 -18.70 -24.09 -2.57
CA ALA A 11 -18.25 -25.46 -2.36
C ALA A 11 -16.96 -25.74 -3.11
N ALA A 12 -16.07 -26.45 -2.44
CA ALA A 12 -14.96 -27.10 -3.09
C ALA A 12 -15.51 -28.25 -3.96
N LEU A 13 -15.07 -28.32 -5.22
CA LEU A 13 -15.53 -29.29 -6.23
C LEU A 13 -14.53 -30.44 -6.41
N ALA A 14 -13.25 -30.16 -6.16
CA ALA A 14 -12.14 -31.10 -6.12
C ALA A 14 -10.97 -30.46 -5.32
N PRO A 15 -9.91 -31.21 -4.94
CA PRO A 15 -8.70 -30.60 -4.40
C PRO A 15 -8.15 -29.53 -5.37
N GLY A 16 -7.93 -28.33 -4.86
CA GLY A 16 -7.50 -27.13 -5.59
C GLY A 16 -8.61 -26.35 -6.30
N GLN A 17 -9.87 -26.83 -6.31
CA GLN A 17 -10.95 -26.23 -7.11
C GLN A 17 -12.23 -26.00 -6.29
N PHE A 18 -12.80 -24.80 -6.35
CA PHE A 18 -14.07 -24.46 -5.72
C PHE A 18 -14.90 -23.50 -6.57
N ASP A 19 -16.22 -23.57 -6.40
CA ASP A 19 -17.16 -22.70 -7.11
C ASP A 19 -18.44 -22.46 -6.29
N THR A 20 -19.28 -21.56 -6.77
CA THR A 20 -20.63 -21.36 -6.22
C THR A 20 -21.57 -22.46 -6.75
N ILE A 21 -22.30 -23.10 -5.84
CA ILE A 21 -23.30 -24.12 -6.14
C ILE A 21 -24.68 -23.73 -5.58
N GLN A 22 -25.74 -24.37 -6.08
CA GLN A 22 -27.08 -24.28 -5.51
C GLN A 22 -27.37 -25.50 -4.65
N VAL A 23 -27.86 -25.31 -3.43
CA VAL A 23 -28.19 -26.40 -2.50
C VAL A 23 -29.61 -26.26 -1.96
N PRO A 24 -30.32 -27.36 -1.65
CA PRO A 24 -31.65 -27.28 -1.04
C PRO A 24 -31.61 -26.64 0.35
N THR A 25 -32.54 -25.74 0.64
CA THR A 25 -32.75 -25.22 2.00
C THR A 25 -33.45 -26.29 2.84
N GLY A 26 -32.74 -26.82 3.83
CA GLY A 26 -33.25 -27.87 4.71
C GLY A 26 -34.32 -27.38 5.70
N VAL A 27 -34.96 -28.33 6.39
CA VAL A 27 -35.86 -28.09 7.53
C VAL A 27 -35.10 -28.49 8.80
N PRO A 28 -35.04 -27.63 9.83
CA PRO A 28 -34.31 -27.94 11.06
C PRO A 28 -34.96 -29.12 11.80
N GLY A 29 -34.13 -30.04 12.29
CA GLY A 29 -34.53 -31.18 13.10
C GLY A 29 -34.71 -30.84 14.57
N ASP A 30 -34.80 -31.88 15.40
CA ASP A 30 -34.95 -31.74 16.85
C ASP A 30 -33.74 -31.04 17.49
N GLY A 31 -33.97 -29.95 18.23
CA GLY A 31 -32.93 -29.14 18.87
C GLY A 31 -32.11 -28.26 17.90
N GLU A 32 -32.49 -28.18 16.63
CA GLU A 32 -31.79 -27.41 15.61
C GLU A 32 -32.56 -26.14 15.21
N VAL A 33 -31.83 -25.15 14.69
CA VAL A 33 -32.40 -23.96 14.07
C VAL A 33 -31.87 -23.78 12.65
N LEU A 34 -32.71 -23.29 11.75
CA LEU A 34 -32.29 -22.81 10.44
C LEU A 34 -31.83 -21.36 10.61
N ILE A 35 -30.57 -21.09 10.28
CA ILE A 35 -29.94 -19.79 10.43
C ILE A 35 -29.80 -19.18 9.05
N ARG A 36 -30.30 -17.96 8.86
CA ARG A 36 -29.97 -17.10 7.73
C ARG A 36 -28.61 -16.46 8.01
N VAL A 37 -27.59 -16.89 7.29
CA VAL A 37 -26.20 -16.45 7.51
C VAL A 37 -26.03 -15.03 7.02
N GLU A 38 -25.57 -14.15 7.91
CA GLU A 38 -25.24 -12.76 7.59
C GLU A 38 -23.74 -12.60 7.35
N ASN A 39 -22.94 -13.26 8.18
CA ASN A 39 -21.48 -13.28 8.07
C ASN A 39 -20.96 -14.71 8.28
N ALA A 40 -19.99 -15.12 7.46
CA ALA A 40 -19.22 -16.34 7.66
C ALA A 40 -17.73 -15.97 7.78
N SER A 41 -16.98 -16.73 8.59
CA SER A 41 -15.53 -16.51 8.73
C SER A 41 -14.73 -17.74 8.32
N MET A 42 -13.56 -17.46 7.73
CA MET A 42 -12.59 -18.44 7.30
C MET A 42 -11.55 -18.71 8.38
N ILE A 43 -11.10 -19.95 8.47
CA ILE A 43 -9.99 -20.35 9.32
C ILE A 43 -8.89 -20.99 8.49
N ALA A 44 -7.67 -21.08 9.03
CA ALA A 44 -6.53 -21.70 8.34
C ALA A 44 -6.86 -23.12 7.83
N PHE A 45 -7.73 -23.85 8.54
CA PHE A 45 -8.19 -25.18 8.16
C PHE A 45 -8.91 -25.22 6.79
N ASP A 46 -9.61 -24.15 6.39
CA ASP A 46 -10.30 -24.09 5.09
C ASP A 46 -9.32 -24.27 3.92
N THR A 47 -8.06 -23.81 4.06
CA THR A 47 -7.02 -24.00 3.02
C THR A 47 -6.63 -25.47 2.84
N TYR A 48 -6.70 -26.29 3.89
CA TYR A 48 -6.41 -27.73 3.80
C TYR A 48 -7.55 -28.48 3.11
N VAL A 49 -8.79 -28.07 3.37
CA VAL A 49 -9.99 -28.59 2.70
C VAL A 49 -9.90 -28.28 1.21
N THR A 50 -9.60 -27.03 0.84
CA THR A 50 -9.50 -26.64 -0.56
C THR A 50 -8.31 -27.27 -1.24
N ASP A 51 -7.10 -27.15 -0.69
CA ASP A 51 -5.88 -27.44 -1.45
C ASP A 51 -5.56 -28.94 -1.52
N ARG A 52 -6.09 -29.74 -0.58
CA ARG A 52 -5.75 -31.17 -0.44
C ARG A 52 -6.95 -32.09 -0.33
N GLY A 53 -8.16 -31.57 -0.31
CA GLY A 53 -9.36 -32.38 -0.07
C GLY A 53 -9.40 -33.01 1.31
N TYR A 54 -8.70 -32.43 2.29
CA TYR A 54 -8.64 -32.98 3.63
C TYR A 54 -10.02 -33.02 4.27
N MET A 55 -10.39 -34.14 4.90
CA MET A 55 -11.71 -34.39 5.51
C MET A 55 -12.89 -34.34 4.53
N VAL A 56 -12.66 -34.28 3.22
CA VAL A 56 -13.72 -34.37 2.22
C VAL A 56 -13.96 -35.84 1.91
N GLN A 57 -15.13 -36.34 2.33
CA GLN A 57 -15.58 -37.70 2.01
C GLN A 57 -16.23 -37.73 0.62
N ASP A 58 -17.06 -36.73 0.33
CA ASP A 58 -17.80 -36.60 -0.93
C ASP A 58 -17.66 -35.18 -1.49
N TRP A 59 -17.57 -35.09 -2.81
CA TRP A 59 -17.56 -33.83 -3.56
C TRP A 59 -18.91 -33.60 -4.25
N PRO A 60 -19.44 -32.37 -4.30
CA PRO A 60 -18.87 -31.12 -3.79
C PRO A 60 -19.05 -30.91 -2.27
N ALA A 61 -18.08 -30.21 -1.65
CA ALA A 61 -18.03 -29.91 -0.22
C ALA A 61 -18.18 -28.42 0.10
N ILE A 62 -19.26 -28.01 0.78
CA ILE A 62 -19.46 -26.59 1.17
C ILE A 62 -18.32 -26.16 2.11
N LEU A 63 -17.82 -24.93 1.93
CA LEU A 63 -16.70 -24.38 2.71
C LEU A 63 -17.18 -23.63 3.96
N GLY A 64 -16.24 -23.23 4.82
CA GLY A 64 -16.50 -22.35 5.96
C GLY A 64 -16.84 -23.09 7.24
N PHE A 65 -16.14 -22.71 8.30
CA PHE A 65 -16.34 -23.28 9.63
C PHE A 65 -17.30 -22.44 10.46
N ASN A 66 -17.22 -21.12 10.44
CA ASN A 66 -18.03 -20.29 11.33
C ASN A 66 -19.06 -19.47 10.58
N ALA A 67 -20.19 -19.21 11.23
CA ALA A 67 -21.20 -18.26 10.77
C ALA A 67 -21.87 -17.54 11.93
N ALA A 68 -22.39 -16.36 11.65
CA ALA A 68 -23.37 -15.69 12.50
C ALA A 68 -24.49 -15.12 11.64
N GLY A 69 -25.66 -14.99 12.24
CA GLY A 69 -26.85 -14.50 11.55
C GLY A 69 -28.09 -14.57 12.43
N THR A 70 -29.24 -14.73 11.78
CA THR A 70 -30.54 -14.71 12.45
C THR A 70 -31.29 -16.02 12.27
N VAL A 71 -32.04 -16.44 13.29
CA VAL A 71 -32.88 -17.63 13.24
C VAL A 71 -34.04 -17.40 12.26
N GLU A 72 -34.11 -18.21 11.22
CA GLU A 72 -35.16 -18.18 10.19
C GLU A 72 -36.30 -19.16 10.53
N LYS A 73 -35.95 -20.35 11.05
CA LYS A 73 -36.90 -21.37 11.49
C LYS A 73 -36.38 -22.11 12.70
N VAL A 74 -37.31 -22.54 13.55
CA VAL A 74 -37.03 -23.29 14.78
C VAL A 74 -37.53 -24.72 14.63
N GLY A 75 -36.67 -25.70 14.91
CA GLY A 75 -37.03 -27.11 14.94
C GLY A 75 -37.75 -27.52 16.24
N PRO A 76 -38.22 -28.77 16.34
CA PRO A 76 -38.81 -29.29 17.58
C PRO A 76 -37.87 -29.17 18.80
N ASN A 77 -38.43 -29.07 20.01
CA ASN A 77 -37.72 -29.02 21.30
C ASN A 77 -36.68 -27.89 21.52
N VAL A 78 -36.68 -26.85 20.70
CA VAL A 78 -35.94 -25.61 20.97
C VAL A 78 -36.79 -24.70 21.88
N GLN A 79 -36.34 -24.46 23.11
CA GLN A 79 -37.14 -23.71 24.12
C GLN A 79 -36.75 -22.23 24.26
N ASN A 80 -35.51 -21.87 23.91
CA ASN A 80 -34.91 -20.57 24.28
C ASN A 80 -34.54 -19.70 23.06
N LEU A 81 -35.07 -20.00 21.87
CA LEU A 81 -34.86 -19.23 20.65
C LEU A 81 -36.16 -19.06 19.88
N ALA A 82 -36.35 -17.87 19.32
CA ALA A 82 -37.42 -17.51 18.42
C ALA A 82 -36.88 -17.11 17.04
N VAL A 83 -37.76 -17.11 16.04
CA VAL A 83 -37.45 -16.55 14.72
C VAL A 83 -37.08 -15.07 14.88
N GLY A 84 -35.95 -14.67 14.30
CA GLY A 84 -35.36 -13.33 14.42
C GLY A 84 -34.20 -13.23 15.42
N ASP A 85 -34.04 -14.20 16.32
CA ASP A 85 -32.96 -14.15 17.31
C ASP A 85 -31.58 -14.23 16.64
N ARG A 86 -30.62 -13.50 17.21
CA ARG A 86 -29.24 -13.44 16.71
C ARG A 86 -28.41 -14.59 17.30
N VAL A 87 -27.73 -15.31 16.42
CA VAL A 87 -26.97 -16.51 16.79
C VAL A 87 -25.61 -16.56 16.10
N THR A 88 -24.66 -17.26 16.74
CA THR A 88 -23.37 -17.64 16.14
C THR A 88 -23.21 -19.14 16.18
N THR A 89 -22.44 -19.70 15.26
CA THR A 89 -22.31 -21.15 15.13
C THR A 89 -21.04 -21.54 14.39
N PHE A 90 -20.71 -22.83 14.45
CA PHE A 90 -19.72 -23.42 13.59
C PHE A 90 -20.08 -24.83 13.16
N GLY A 91 -19.68 -25.18 11.93
CA GLY A 91 -20.01 -26.41 11.25
C GLY A 91 -18.85 -27.41 11.21
N TYR A 92 -19.09 -28.60 11.78
CA TYR A 92 -18.24 -29.78 11.61
C TYR A 92 -18.98 -30.91 10.87
N GLY A 93 -18.22 -31.86 10.30
CA GLY A 93 -18.77 -33.05 9.67
C GLY A 93 -19.10 -32.85 8.18
N PRO A 94 -20.09 -33.59 7.65
CA PRO A 94 -20.40 -33.64 6.23
C PRO A 94 -20.63 -32.26 5.61
N SER A 95 -20.30 -32.14 4.32
CA SER A 95 -20.44 -30.95 3.47
C SER A 95 -21.67 -30.07 3.80
N LYS A 96 -22.86 -30.67 3.96
CA LYS A 96 -24.13 -29.94 4.14
C LYS A 96 -24.23 -29.05 5.38
N HIS A 97 -23.38 -29.25 6.40
CA HIS A 97 -23.42 -28.48 7.65
C HIS A 97 -22.38 -27.35 7.70
N LYS A 98 -21.70 -27.03 6.60
CA LYS A 98 -20.69 -25.98 6.57
C LYS A 98 -21.32 -24.58 6.46
N CYS A 99 -20.53 -23.53 6.62
CA CYS A 99 -21.06 -22.21 6.96
C CYS A 99 -21.00 -21.17 5.81
N MET A 100 -20.27 -21.40 4.73
CA MET A 100 -20.29 -20.54 3.53
C MET A 100 -21.48 -20.83 2.63
N GLN A 101 -22.67 -20.63 3.17
CA GLN A 101 -23.92 -20.75 2.46
C GLN A 101 -24.94 -19.76 3.04
N GLN A 102 -25.95 -19.39 2.26
CA GLN A 102 -26.95 -18.41 2.70
C GLN A 102 -27.78 -18.90 3.89
N TYR A 103 -28.01 -20.21 4.01
CA TYR A 103 -28.73 -20.80 5.12
C TYR A 103 -28.00 -22.03 5.63
N THR A 104 -27.86 -22.16 6.95
CA THR A 104 -27.25 -23.34 7.57
C THR A 104 -28.11 -23.84 8.73
N ILE A 105 -28.12 -25.15 8.96
CA ILE A 105 -28.84 -25.77 10.08
C ILE A 105 -27.82 -26.15 11.13
N GLN A 106 -27.98 -25.60 12.33
CA GLN A 106 -27.03 -25.76 13.41
C GLN A 106 -27.69 -25.83 14.79
N PRO A 107 -26.97 -26.34 15.81
CA PRO A 107 -27.36 -26.22 17.20
C PRO A 107 -27.39 -24.76 17.67
N GLN A 108 -28.17 -24.52 18.72
CA GLN A 108 -28.44 -23.20 19.32
C GLN A 108 -27.22 -22.54 19.99
N THR A 109 -26.95 -21.25 19.71
CA THR A 109 -26.04 -20.38 20.50
C THR A 109 -26.38 -18.91 20.26
N THR A 110 -26.94 -18.24 21.26
CA THR A 110 -27.32 -16.81 21.21
C THR A 110 -26.11 -15.89 21.31
N ILE A 111 -26.16 -14.74 20.64
CA ILE A 111 -25.21 -13.64 20.83
C ILE A 111 -25.90 -12.38 21.38
N PRO A 112 -25.22 -11.56 22.21
CA PRO A 112 -25.80 -10.32 22.71
C PRO A 112 -25.92 -9.25 21.62
N ASP A 113 -26.83 -8.30 21.80
CA ASP A 113 -27.05 -7.20 20.86
C ASP A 113 -25.82 -6.29 20.68
N THR A 114 -24.97 -6.22 21.71
CA THR A 114 -23.73 -5.44 21.71
C THR A 114 -22.66 -5.97 20.77
N LEU A 115 -22.78 -7.22 20.31
CA LEU A 115 -21.81 -7.88 19.44
C LEU A 115 -22.29 -7.87 17.99
N SER A 116 -21.48 -7.40 17.03
CA SER A 116 -21.87 -7.43 15.61
C SER A 116 -21.88 -8.86 15.05
N SER A 117 -22.66 -9.11 14.00
CA SER A 117 -22.67 -10.43 13.33
C SER A 117 -21.31 -10.78 12.73
N ALA A 118 -20.54 -9.77 12.27
CA ALA A 118 -19.18 -9.97 11.76
C ALA A 118 -18.22 -10.48 12.85
N GLU A 119 -18.19 -9.81 14.00
CA GLU A 119 -17.35 -10.22 15.15
C GLU A 119 -17.77 -11.59 15.67
N ALA A 120 -19.08 -11.78 15.85
CA ALA A 120 -19.66 -13.04 16.31
C ALA A 120 -19.26 -14.23 15.45
N ALA A 121 -19.17 -14.05 14.13
CA ALA A 121 -18.77 -15.11 13.20
C ALA A 121 -17.31 -15.56 13.39
N THR A 122 -16.45 -14.86 14.12
CA THR A 122 -15.04 -15.24 14.30
C THR A 122 -14.76 -16.07 15.55
N ILE A 123 -15.78 -16.23 16.41
CA ILE A 123 -15.62 -16.75 17.77
C ILE A 123 -15.64 -18.28 17.83
N PRO A 124 -16.67 -18.98 17.33
CA PRO A 124 -17.01 -20.30 17.85
C PRO A 124 -15.92 -21.36 17.70
N ASP A 125 -15.38 -21.59 16.49
CA ASP A 125 -14.40 -22.65 16.26
C ASP A 125 -13.11 -22.42 17.05
N ASN A 126 -12.52 -21.22 16.96
CA ASN A 126 -11.27 -20.90 17.64
C ASN A 126 -11.43 -20.84 19.17
N PHE A 127 -12.59 -20.36 19.67
CA PHE A 127 -12.90 -20.35 21.09
C PHE A 127 -13.00 -21.77 21.64
N VAL A 128 -13.75 -22.63 20.96
CA VAL A 128 -13.89 -24.04 21.36
C VAL A 128 -12.56 -24.77 21.24
N THR A 129 -11.77 -24.47 20.20
CA THR A 129 -10.40 -24.98 20.04
C THR A 129 -9.54 -24.65 21.26
N ALA A 130 -9.47 -23.38 21.64
CA ALA A 130 -8.70 -22.94 22.79
C ALA A 130 -9.21 -23.56 24.10
N PHE A 131 -10.53 -23.55 24.33
CA PHE A 131 -11.13 -24.10 25.54
C PHE A 131 -10.85 -25.59 25.69
N TYR A 132 -11.13 -26.37 24.65
CA TYR A 132 -10.91 -27.82 24.65
C TYR A 132 -9.43 -28.18 24.80
N THR A 133 -8.55 -27.41 24.15
CA THR A 133 -7.10 -27.59 24.29
C THR A 133 -6.64 -27.44 25.74
N LEU A 134 -7.06 -26.35 26.39
CA LEU A 134 -6.60 -26.00 27.73
C LEU A 134 -7.16 -26.97 28.79
N PHE A 135 -8.48 -27.13 28.85
CA PHE A 135 -9.11 -27.78 29.99
C PHE A 135 -9.29 -29.30 29.82
N ASN A 136 -9.42 -29.79 28.58
CA ASN A 136 -9.55 -31.22 28.32
C ASN A 136 -8.18 -31.83 27.97
N GLN A 137 -7.54 -31.36 26.90
CA GLN A 137 -6.34 -32.02 26.36
C GLN A 137 -5.08 -31.80 27.21
N LEU A 138 -4.80 -30.56 27.62
CA LEU A 138 -3.73 -30.28 28.58
C LEU A 138 -4.12 -30.66 30.02
N SER A 139 -5.41 -30.88 30.24
CA SER A 139 -6.02 -31.23 31.54
C SER A 139 -5.77 -30.17 32.61
N LEU A 140 -5.83 -28.89 32.22
CA LEU A 140 -5.82 -27.79 33.19
C LEU A 140 -7.13 -27.81 34.00
N PRO A 141 -7.10 -27.53 35.31
CA PRO A 141 -8.31 -27.42 36.13
C PRO A 141 -9.34 -26.46 35.53
N LEU A 142 -10.52 -27.00 35.18
CA LEU A 142 -11.67 -26.21 34.75
C LEU A 142 -12.31 -25.52 35.98
N PRO A 143 -12.44 -24.18 36.00
CA PRO A 143 -13.07 -23.51 37.13
C PRO A 143 -14.59 -23.74 37.14
N SER A 144 -15.20 -23.70 38.32
CA SER A 144 -16.67 -23.86 38.47
C SER A 144 -17.48 -22.69 37.92
N LYS A 145 -16.82 -21.54 37.68
CA LYS A 145 -17.37 -20.36 36.99
C LYS A 145 -16.23 -19.55 36.39
N PHE A 146 -16.55 -18.75 35.37
CA PHE A 146 -15.64 -17.75 34.82
C PHE A 146 -16.18 -16.34 35.11
N PRO A 147 -15.34 -15.39 35.55
CA PRO A 147 -13.98 -15.57 36.06
C PRO A 147 -13.94 -16.46 37.30
N ALA A 148 -12.84 -17.20 37.47
CA ALA A 148 -12.65 -18.08 38.62
C ALA A 148 -12.68 -17.28 39.93
N SER A 149 -13.49 -17.72 40.91
CA SER A 149 -13.51 -17.09 42.24
C SER A 149 -12.25 -17.35 43.07
N THR A 150 -11.53 -18.41 42.75
CA THR A 150 -10.31 -18.83 43.45
C THR A 150 -9.31 -19.32 42.43
N ALA A 151 -8.03 -19.00 42.63
CA ALA A 151 -6.96 -19.46 41.75
C ALA A 151 -6.88 -20.99 41.72
N PRO A 152 -6.65 -21.61 40.55
CA PRO A 152 -6.55 -23.06 40.44
C PRO A 152 -5.28 -23.58 41.13
N PRO A 153 -5.23 -24.89 41.46
CA PRO A 153 -3.98 -25.51 41.90
C PRO A 153 -2.86 -25.23 40.89
N ARG A 154 -1.69 -24.78 41.39
CA ARG A 154 -0.54 -24.38 40.56
C ARG A 154 -0.82 -23.22 39.59
N ALA A 155 -1.65 -22.25 39.98
CA ALA A 155 -1.92 -21.04 39.19
C ALA A 155 -0.66 -20.24 38.79
N ASP A 156 0.42 -20.37 39.55
CA ASP A 156 1.72 -19.72 39.27
C ASP A 156 2.59 -20.49 38.27
N THR A 157 2.14 -21.66 37.78
CA THR A 157 2.86 -22.40 36.73
C THR A 157 2.91 -21.57 35.45
N PRO A 158 4.11 -21.28 34.91
CA PRO A 158 4.25 -20.59 33.64
C PRO A 158 3.61 -21.39 32.50
N ILE A 159 2.70 -20.78 31.75
CA ILE A 159 2.08 -21.37 30.56
C ILE A 159 2.49 -20.53 29.35
N LEU A 160 3.07 -21.19 28.35
CA LEU A 160 3.48 -20.56 27.10
C LEU A 160 2.38 -20.70 26.05
N VAL A 161 1.90 -19.58 25.51
CA VAL A 161 1.06 -19.52 24.31
C VAL A 161 1.92 -19.01 23.16
N TYR A 162 2.47 -19.94 22.38
CA TYR A 162 3.33 -19.62 21.25
C TYR A 162 2.49 -19.28 20.01
N GLY A 163 2.82 -18.19 19.31
CA GLY A 163 2.03 -17.72 18.16
C GLY A 163 0.68 -17.12 18.57
N ALA A 164 0.65 -16.42 19.70
CA ALA A 164 -0.55 -15.87 20.33
C ALA A 164 -1.27 -14.78 19.53
N GLY A 165 -0.66 -14.26 18.46
CA GLY A 165 -1.32 -13.35 17.51
C GLY A 165 -2.41 -14.03 16.65
N SER A 166 -2.51 -15.37 16.68
CA SER A 166 -3.59 -16.12 16.04
C SER A 166 -4.90 -16.05 16.83
N THR A 167 -6.05 -16.19 16.16
CA THR A 167 -7.38 -16.16 16.80
C THR A 167 -7.51 -17.14 17.98
N ALA A 168 -7.03 -18.38 17.82
CA ALA A 168 -7.04 -19.37 18.90
C ALA A 168 -6.11 -18.98 20.07
N GLY A 169 -4.95 -18.39 19.78
CA GLY A 169 -4.03 -17.87 20.79
C GLY A 169 -4.64 -16.74 21.63
N LEU A 170 -5.38 -15.82 20.98
CA LEU A 170 -6.10 -14.75 21.67
C LEU A 170 -7.12 -15.31 22.67
N TYR A 171 -7.90 -16.32 22.29
CA TYR A 171 -8.86 -16.95 23.21
C TYR A 171 -8.16 -17.78 24.28
N ALA A 172 -7.04 -18.43 23.98
CA ALA A 172 -6.27 -19.18 24.98
C ALA A 172 -5.78 -18.26 26.11
N ILE A 173 -5.26 -17.07 25.79
CA ILE A 173 -4.83 -16.08 26.78
C ILE A 173 -6.02 -15.65 27.66
N GLN A 174 -7.13 -15.26 27.04
CA GLN A 174 -8.32 -14.81 27.77
C GLN A 174 -8.87 -15.90 28.70
N LEU A 175 -8.95 -17.14 28.22
CA LEU A 175 -9.43 -18.28 29.01
C LEU A 175 -8.50 -18.62 30.17
N LEU A 176 -7.17 -18.58 29.97
CA LEU A 176 -6.20 -18.76 31.04
C LEU A 176 -6.31 -17.66 32.10
N HIS A 177 -6.45 -16.41 31.66
CA HIS A 177 -6.61 -15.27 32.55
C HIS A 177 -7.90 -15.38 33.38
N LEU A 178 -9.04 -15.66 32.72
CA LEU A 178 -10.34 -15.85 33.38
C LEU A 178 -10.36 -17.10 34.28
N ALA A 179 -9.58 -18.13 33.97
CA ALA A 179 -9.40 -19.30 34.84
C ALA A 179 -8.51 -19.02 36.06
N GLY A 180 -7.88 -17.84 36.15
CA GLY A 180 -7.08 -17.42 37.31
C GLY A 180 -5.61 -17.82 37.28
N TYR A 181 -5.07 -18.17 36.10
CA TYR A 181 -3.63 -18.36 35.93
C TYR A 181 -2.88 -17.03 35.96
N LYS A 182 -1.73 -17.02 36.64
CA LYS A 182 -1.00 -15.79 36.97
C LYS A 182 0.27 -15.56 36.17
N LYS A 183 0.66 -16.51 35.31
CA LYS A 183 1.90 -16.44 34.53
C LYS A 183 1.67 -16.97 33.11
N ILE A 184 1.21 -16.07 32.25
CA ILE A 184 0.78 -16.35 30.89
C ILE A 184 1.77 -15.68 29.94
N ILE A 185 2.70 -16.48 29.42
CA ILE A 185 3.76 -16.02 28.52
C ILE A 185 3.25 -16.18 27.08
N ALA A 186 3.32 -15.13 26.28
CA ALA A 186 2.82 -15.13 24.91
C ALA A 186 3.93 -14.74 23.92
N THR A 187 3.96 -15.38 22.74
CA THR A 187 4.84 -14.96 21.64
C THR A 187 4.03 -14.47 20.44
N ALA A 188 4.38 -13.31 19.89
CA ALA A 188 3.75 -12.70 18.72
C ALA A 188 4.66 -11.60 18.15
N SER A 189 4.42 -11.14 16.92
CA SER A 189 5.14 -9.97 16.39
C SER A 189 4.98 -8.78 17.33
N LYS A 190 6.01 -7.93 17.45
CA LYS A 190 6.05 -6.79 18.38
C LYS A 190 4.77 -5.94 18.40
N LYS A 191 4.15 -5.70 17.24
CA LYS A 191 2.89 -4.94 17.10
C LYS A 191 1.70 -5.47 17.90
N HIS A 192 1.71 -6.74 18.32
CA HIS A 192 0.60 -7.36 19.06
C HIS A 192 0.79 -7.34 20.58
N HIS A 193 1.95 -6.93 21.09
CA HIS A 193 2.31 -7.12 22.51
C HIS A 193 1.36 -6.41 23.47
N GLU A 194 1.06 -5.13 23.24
CA GLU A 194 0.14 -4.38 24.11
C GLU A 194 -1.26 -4.97 24.13
N TYR A 195 -1.76 -5.37 22.95
CA TYR A 195 -3.07 -6.01 22.85
C TYR A 195 -3.11 -7.32 23.62
N LEU A 196 -2.11 -8.19 23.47
CA LEU A 196 -2.03 -9.46 24.20
C LEU A 196 -1.98 -9.27 25.73
N ARG A 197 -1.25 -8.26 26.21
CA ARG A 197 -1.26 -7.89 27.64
C ARG A 197 -2.64 -7.42 28.10
N SER A 198 -3.34 -6.65 27.27
CA SER A 198 -4.72 -6.22 27.56
C SER A 198 -5.73 -7.38 27.64
N LEU A 199 -5.40 -8.54 27.07
CA LEU A 199 -6.20 -9.77 27.14
C LEU A 199 -5.83 -10.67 28.33
N GLY A 200 -4.74 -10.37 29.05
CA GLY A 200 -4.30 -11.11 30.23
C GLY A 200 -2.94 -11.81 30.12
N ALA A 201 -2.20 -11.63 29.02
CA ALA A 201 -0.81 -12.10 28.97
C ALA A 201 0.05 -11.30 29.97
N THR A 202 0.88 -11.98 30.76
CA THR A 202 1.77 -11.33 31.72
C THR A 202 3.07 -10.89 31.07
N ASP A 203 3.56 -11.71 30.13
CA ASP A 203 4.83 -11.51 29.45
C ASP A 203 4.62 -11.73 27.95
N THR A 204 5.17 -10.86 27.12
CA THR A 204 5.04 -10.95 25.66
C THR A 204 6.38 -10.79 24.99
N PHE A 205 6.70 -11.69 24.08
CA PHE A 205 7.98 -11.71 23.36
C PHE A 205 7.78 -11.73 21.85
N ASP A 206 8.72 -11.09 21.15
CA ASP A 206 8.76 -11.17 19.69
C ASP A 206 9.28 -12.55 19.27
N TYR A 207 8.49 -13.31 18.51
CA TYR A 207 8.91 -14.65 18.09
C TYR A 207 10.11 -14.62 17.12
N SER A 208 10.41 -13.47 16.50
CA SER A 208 11.63 -13.30 15.68
C SER A 208 12.83 -12.77 16.46
N SER A 209 12.71 -12.58 17.78
CA SER A 209 13.83 -12.12 18.60
C SER A 209 14.95 -13.18 18.62
N PRO A 210 16.22 -12.80 18.39
CA PRO A 210 17.34 -13.72 18.51
C PRO A 210 17.56 -14.21 19.96
N THR A 211 17.07 -13.47 20.96
CA THR A 211 17.19 -13.78 22.39
C THR A 211 15.95 -14.48 22.97
N LEU A 212 14.97 -14.83 22.13
CA LEU A 212 13.66 -15.33 22.58
C LEU A 212 13.73 -16.48 23.60
N VAL A 213 14.63 -17.44 23.38
CA VAL A 213 14.80 -18.61 24.26
C VAL A 213 15.30 -18.17 25.64
N GLU A 214 16.28 -17.26 25.69
CA GLU A 214 16.85 -16.72 26.93
C GLU A 214 15.81 -15.88 27.69
N ASP A 215 15.07 -15.03 26.97
CA ASP A 215 14.05 -14.18 27.54
C ASP A 215 12.91 -14.99 28.18
N ILE A 216 12.45 -16.05 27.49
CA ILE A 216 11.45 -16.97 28.03
C ILE A 216 12.02 -17.72 29.25
N ALA A 217 13.24 -18.24 29.17
CA ALA A 217 13.87 -18.96 30.28
C ALA A 217 13.98 -18.09 31.55
N ASN A 218 14.36 -16.81 31.37
CA ASN A 218 14.46 -15.84 32.46
C ASN A 218 13.11 -15.59 33.13
N VAL A 219 12.04 -15.41 32.34
CA VAL A 219 10.70 -15.23 32.89
C VAL A 219 10.19 -16.49 33.55
N VAL A 220 10.37 -17.67 32.94
CA VAL A 220 9.94 -18.97 33.50
C VAL A 220 10.57 -19.18 34.89
N GLY A 221 11.86 -18.90 35.02
CA GLY A 221 12.63 -19.08 36.26
C GLY A 221 12.96 -20.55 36.54
N GLY A 222 13.68 -20.83 37.63
CA GLY A 222 14.09 -22.20 37.96
C GLY A 222 15.12 -22.76 36.98
N ASP A 223 14.81 -23.88 36.33
CA ASP A 223 15.64 -24.48 35.27
C ASP A 223 15.43 -23.81 33.90
N GLY A 224 14.56 -22.79 33.83
CA GLY A 224 14.24 -22.05 32.61
C GLY A 224 13.40 -22.85 31.61
N LYS A 225 12.83 -24.00 32.02
CA LYS A 225 12.07 -24.90 31.12
C LYS A 225 10.57 -24.80 31.31
N VAL A 226 9.86 -24.73 30.18
CA VAL A 226 8.39 -24.67 30.16
C VAL A 226 7.81 -26.08 30.28
N THR A 227 6.84 -26.24 31.18
CA THR A 227 6.15 -27.53 31.40
C THR A 227 4.79 -27.60 30.69
N ILE A 228 4.19 -26.48 30.31
CA ILE A 228 2.91 -26.42 29.61
C ILE A 228 2.99 -25.37 28.51
N ALA A 229 2.77 -25.80 27.26
CA ALA A 229 2.75 -24.90 26.12
C ALA A 229 1.60 -25.22 25.14
N VAL A 230 1.10 -24.18 24.49
CA VAL A 230 0.16 -24.24 23.36
C VAL A 230 0.85 -23.57 22.17
N ASP A 231 1.06 -24.32 21.09
CA ASP A 231 1.57 -23.80 19.82
C ASP A 231 0.44 -23.60 18.82
N CYS A 232 0.23 -22.35 18.43
CA CYS A 232 -0.89 -21.94 17.60
C CYS A 232 -0.55 -21.78 16.11
N ILE A 233 0.71 -21.94 15.71
CA ILE A 233 1.16 -21.68 14.31
C ILE A 233 1.98 -22.82 13.70
N THR A 234 2.71 -23.56 14.54
CA THR A 234 3.44 -24.81 14.26
C THR A 234 4.15 -24.88 12.90
N ASN A 235 5.46 -24.60 12.90
CA ASN A 235 6.37 -24.81 11.77
C ASN A 235 7.75 -25.31 12.24
N GLU A 236 8.66 -25.64 11.31
CA GLU A 236 10.00 -26.18 11.65
C GLU A 236 10.81 -25.24 12.54
N THR A 237 10.79 -23.94 12.27
CA THR A 237 11.45 -22.92 13.09
C THR A 237 10.88 -22.88 14.51
N THR A 238 9.55 -22.92 14.64
CA THR A 238 8.85 -22.94 15.93
C THR A 238 9.19 -24.20 16.73
N LEU A 239 9.23 -25.37 16.09
CA LEU A 239 9.62 -26.61 16.77
C LEU A 239 11.07 -26.60 17.27
N ASN A 240 11.99 -26.02 16.49
CA ASN A 240 13.38 -25.86 16.91
C ASN A 240 13.50 -24.96 18.15
N ILE A 241 12.72 -23.89 18.21
CA ILE A 241 12.66 -23.00 19.38
C ILE A 241 12.04 -23.75 20.58
N LEU A 242 10.92 -24.43 20.39
CA LEU A 242 10.24 -25.17 21.46
C LEU A 242 11.09 -26.32 22.01
N LYS A 243 11.91 -26.96 21.17
CA LYS A 243 12.92 -27.94 21.61
C LYS A 243 13.83 -27.38 22.70
N ASP A 244 14.26 -26.13 22.56
CA ASP A 244 15.21 -25.51 23.49
C ASP A 244 14.52 -24.95 24.74
N ILE A 245 13.19 -24.81 24.73
CA ILE A 245 12.40 -24.21 25.82
C ILE A 245 11.65 -25.26 26.65
N MET A 246 11.18 -26.36 26.04
CA MET A 246 10.33 -27.33 26.73
C MET A 246 11.11 -28.20 27.73
N SER A 247 10.45 -28.59 28.82
CA SER A 247 10.92 -29.59 29.79
C SER A 247 10.70 -31.01 29.26
N SER A 248 11.58 -31.95 29.60
CA SER A 248 11.41 -33.40 29.35
C SER A 248 10.20 -34.02 30.03
N SER A 249 9.58 -33.34 31.00
CA SER A 249 8.31 -33.75 31.62
C SER A 249 7.11 -32.91 31.18
N GLY A 250 7.33 -32.00 30.21
CA GLY A 250 6.33 -31.02 29.79
C GLY A 250 5.28 -31.58 28.84
N LYS A 251 4.19 -30.82 28.69
CA LYS A 251 3.12 -31.07 27.71
C LYS A 251 3.08 -29.92 26.69
N LEU A 252 3.08 -30.27 25.41
CA LEU A 252 2.95 -29.33 24.30
C LEU A 252 1.70 -29.67 23.49
N ALA A 253 0.72 -28.77 23.48
CA ALA A 253 -0.43 -28.85 22.59
C ALA A 253 -0.14 -28.14 21.27
N ILE A 254 -0.44 -28.80 20.16
CA ILE A 254 -0.23 -28.28 18.79
C ILE A 254 -1.59 -28.11 18.11
N LEU A 255 -1.93 -26.87 17.73
CA LEU A 255 -3.23 -26.53 17.15
C LEU A 255 -3.33 -26.80 15.65
N LEU A 256 -2.21 -26.76 14.92
CA LEU A 256 -2.17 -26.97 13.47
C LEU A 256 -1.25 -28.15 13.10
N PRO A 257 -1.65 -29.01 12.16
CA PRO A 257 -0.77 -30.08 11.69
C PRO A 257 0.42 -29.49 10.90
N ILE A 258 1.65 -29.85 11.29
CA ILE A 258 2.84 -29.63 10.44
C ILE A 258 2.81 -30.59 9.26
N LYS A 259 3.26 -30.10 8.09
CA LYS A 259 3.41 -30.89 6.87
C LYS A 259 4.89 -31.16 6.58
N GLU A 260 5.22 -32.40 6.23
CA GLU A 260 6.12 -32.74 5.11
C GLU A 260 5.48 -33.89 4.28
N GLY A 261 5.49 -33.80 2.94
CA GLY A 261 5.00 -34.87 2.03
C GLY A 261 3.75 -34.55 1.15
N SER A 262 3.47 -35.42 0.17
CA SER A 262 2.49 -35.23 -0.91
C SER A 262 1.14 -35.97 -0.76
N SER A 263 0.93 -36.78 0.29
CA SER A 263 -0.33 -37.50 0.50
C SER A 263 -0.92 -37.23 1.87
N VAL A 264 -2.08 -36.58 1.91
CA VAL A 264 -2.96 -36.62 3.07
C VAL A 264 -4.01 -37.69 2.77
N THR A 265 -3.80 -38.91 3.27
CA THR A 265 -4.75 -40.02 3.03
C THR A 265 -5.90 -39.94 4.03
N ASN A 266 -7.11 -39.85 3.51
CA ASN A 266 -8.35 -40.02 4.28
C ASN A 266 -8.71 -41.52 4.27
N THR A 267 -8.05 -42.35 5.08
CA THR A 267 -8.48 -43.74 5.28
C THR A 267 -9.42 -43.80 6.48
N SER A 268 -10.62 -44.33 6.28
CA SER A 268 -11.69 -44.46 7.29
C SER A 268 -11.33 -45.35 8.50
N HIS A 269 -10.10 -45.84 8.59
CA HIS A 269 -9.65 -46.82 9.58
C HIS A 269 -8.40 -46.41 10.37
N GLU A 270 -7.83 -45.23 10.14
CA GLU A 270 -6.67 -44.76 10.90
C GLU A 270 -6.98 -43.42 11.59
N GLU A 271 -7.34 -43.50 12.88
CA GLU A 271 -7.66 -42.36 13.76
C GLU A 271 -6.43 -41.50 14.14
N ARG A 272 -5.41 -41.39 13.29
CA ARG A 272 -4.15 -40.70 13.61
C ARG A 272 -3.91 -39.49 12.71
N MET A 273 -3.93 -38.28 13.30
CA MET A 273 -3.19 -37.15 12.74
C MET A 273 -1.70 -37.49 12.88
N TYR A 274 -1.03 -37.79 11.77
CA TYR A 274 0.42 -37.95 11.78
C TYR A 274 1.06 -36.57 11.85
N PHE A 275 1.73 -36.34 12.97
CA PHE A 275 2.97 -35.59 12.95
C PHE A 275 4.05 -36.59 12.54
N GLU A 276 4.21 -36.86 11.25
CA GLU A 276 5.33 -37.66 10.77
C GLU A 276 6.56 -36.76 10.64
N PHE A 277 7.48 -36.90 11.59
CA PHE A 277 8.86 -36.53 11.30
C PHE A 277 9.34 -37.47 10.19
N PRO A 278 10.10 -36.98 9.19
CA PRO A 278 10.75 -37.84 8.21
C PRO A 278 11.39 -39.05 8.89
N PRO A 279 11.36 -40.26 8.32
CA PRO A 279 11.95 -41.46 8.93
C PRO A 279 13.42 -41.27 9.36
N ASP A 280 14.12 -40.31 8.74
CA ASP A 280 15.48 -39.87 8.99
C ASP A 280 15.64 -38.71 10.01
N LYS A 281 14.57 -38.00 10.39
CA LYS A 281 14.58 -36.93 11.41
C LYS A 281 13.94 -37.42 12.73
N LYS A 282 14.69 -37.34 13.84
CA LYS A 282 14.15 -37.61 15.19
C LYS A 282 13.26 -36.46 15.66
N ASN A 283 12.24 -36.77 16.49
CA ASN A 283 11.47 -35.77 17.24
C ASN A 283 12.43 -34.78 17.92
N PRO A 284 12.38 -33.47 17.59
CA PRO A 284 13.34 -32.50 18.09
C PRO A 284 13.13 -32.19 19.58
N LEU A 285 11.95 -32.48 20.13
CA LEU A 285 11.64 -32.18 21.53
C LEU A 285 12.44 -33.07 22.50
N PRO A 286 12.72 -32.58 23.73
CA PRO A 286 13.39 -33.39 24.75
C PRO A 286 12.66 -34.72 25.02
N GLU A 287 13.43 -35.79 25.19
CA GLU A 287 12.91 -37.13 25.48
C GLU A 287 12.02 -37.11 26.73
N GLY A 288 10.78 -37.59 26.60
CA GLY A 288 9.75 -37.56 27.65
C GLY A 288 8.68 -36.47 27.49
N THR A 289 8.93 -35.43 26.69
CA THR A 289 7.94 -34.36 26.44
C THR A 289 6.69 -34.95 25.78
N GLN A 290 5.53 -34.72 26.38
CA GLN A 290 4.25 -35.20 25.85
C GLN A 290 3.73 -34.25 24.77
N LEU A 291 3.67 -34.74 23.54
CA LEU A 291 3.08 -34.01 22.41
C LEU A 291 1.60 -34.34 22.27
N ILE A 292 0.76 -33.31 22.18
CA ILE A 292 -0.70 -33.45 22.12
C ILE A 292 -1.22 -32.74 20.86
N GLY A 293 -1.67 -33.52 19.88
CA GLY A 293 -2.34 -32.97 18.70
C GLY A 293 -3.77 -32.54 19.03
N VAL A 294 -4.10 -31.28 18.76
CA VAL A 294 -5.42 -30.74 19.07
C VAL A 294 -6.41 -31.06 17.96
N ARG A 295 -7.60 -31.53 18.37
CA ARG A 295 -8.70 -31.88 17.47
C ARG A 295 -9.99 -31.28 18.01
N THR A 296 -10.23 -30.02 17.69
CA THR A 296 -11.43 -29.30 18.13
C THR A 296 -12.66 -30.13 17.86
N PHE A 297 -12.88 -30.58 16.64
CA PHE A 297 -14.07 -31.33 16.25
C PHE A 297 -14.33 -32.67 16.96
N LEU A 298 -13.38 -33.26 17.68
CA LEU A 298 -13.65 -34.44 18.51
C LEU A 298 -14.38 -34.10 19.81
N TYR A 299 -14.43 -32.83 20.24
CA TYR A 299 -15.20 -32.44 21.44
C TYR A 299 -16.69 -32.81 21.27
N ALA A 300 -17.23 -32.72 20.06
CA ALA A 300 -18.65 -32.99 19.77
C ALA A 300 -19.03 -34.48 19.82
N VAL A 301 -18.04 -35.38 19.82
CA VAL A 301 -18.22 -36.84 19.82
C VAL A 301 -17.80 -37.47 21.15
N ASN A 302 -16.74 -36.95 21.78
CA ASN A 302 -16.09 -37.60 22.91
C ASN A 302 -16.38 -36.97 24.29
N ASP A 303 -17.01 -35.78 24.35
CA ASP A 303 -17.31 -35.09 25.61
C ASP A 303 -18.72 -34.46 25.56
N GLU A 304 -19.74 -35.26 25.89
CA GLU A 304 -21.15 -34.82 25.88
C GLU A 304 -21.41 -33.66 26.83
N ASN A 305 -20.67 -33.55 27.94
CA ASN A 305 -20.84 -32.49 28.91
C ASN A 305 -20.40 -31.14 28.32
N LEU A 306 -19.19 -31.07 27.77
CA LEU A 306 -18.73 -29.85 27.10
C LEU A 306 -19.59 -29.51 25.89
N LYS A 307 -20.01 -30.51 25.10
CA LYS A 307 -20.92 -30.31 23.98
C LYS A 307 -22.24 -29.66 24.39
N ASN A 308 -22.84 -30.12 25.49
CA ASN A 308 -24.15 -29.66 25.93
C ASN A 308 -24.12 -28.34 26.72
N HIS A 309 -22.95 -27.84 27.12
CA HIS A 309 -22.84 -26.63 27.97
C HIS A 309 -21.92 -25.53 27.41
N LEU A 310 -20.87 -25.85 26.66
CA LEU A 310 -19.88 -24.86 26.24
C LEU A 310 -20.48 -23.80 25.31
N MET A 311 -21.18 -24.26 24.27
CA MET A 311 -21.82 -23.40 23.27
C MET A 311 -23.17 -22.82 23.71
N PRO A 312 -24.09 -23.58 24.34
CA PRO A 312 -25.39 -23.00 24.72
C PRO A 312 -25.36 -22.19 26.01
N ASP A 313 -24.45 -22.47 26.96
CA ASP A 313 -24.46 -21.84 28.29
C ASP A 313 -23.23 -20.95 28.53
N ILE A 314 -22.02 -21.53 28.45
CA ILE A 314 -20.78 -20.88 28.88
C ILE A 314 -20.41 -19.72 27.94
N LEU A 315 -20.33 -19.97 26.63
CA LEU A 315 -19.94 -18.94 25.67
C LEU A 315 -20.93 -17.76 25.66
N PRO A 316 -22.26 -17.97 25.58
CA PRO A 316 -23.23 -16.87 25.66
C PRO A 316 -23.13 -16.06 26.94
N GLN A 317 -22.86 -16.71 28.08
CA GLN A 317 -22.65 -16.00 29.33
C GLN A 317 -21.38 -15.13 29.29
N LEU A 318 -20.26 -15.68 28.84
CA LEU A 318 -19.00 -14.94 28.68
C LEU A 318 -19.12 -13.75 27.72
N LEU A 319 -19.91 -13.90 26.65
CA LEU A 319 -20.18 -12.81 25.70
C LEU A 319 -21.10 -11.75 26.30
N ARG A 320 -22.19 -12.15 26.98
CA ARG A 320 -23.12 -11.21 27.64
C ARG A 320 -22.43 -10.39 28.74
N ASP A 321 -21.57 -11.03 29.51
CA ASP A 321 -20.86 -10.39 30.62
C ASP A 321 -19.63 -9.59 30.14
N GLY A 322 -19.30 -9.64 28.85
CA GLY A 322 -18.20 -8.89 28.23
C GLY A 322 -16.80 -9.39 28.60
N TYR A 323 -16.68 -10.64 29.06
CA TYR A 323 -15.39 -11.22 29.47
C TYR A 323 -14.54 -11.69 28.29
N ILE A 324 -15.18 -12.10 27.19
CA ILE A 324 -14.47 -12.50 25.97
C ILE A 324 -14.58 -11.37 24.95
N LYS A 325 -13.42 -10.85 24.56
CA LYS A 325 -13.29 -9.91 23.45
C LYS A 325 -13.15 -10.71 22.15
N PRO A 326 -13.99 -10.43 21.14
CA PRO A 326 -13.88 -11.05 19.83
C PRO A 326 -12.57 -10.64 19.13
N ASN A 327 -12.17 -11.40 18.12
CA ASN A 327 -11.05 -10.99 17.29
C ASN A 327 -11.44 -9.82 16.39
N ARG A 328 -10.45 -9.00 16.00
CA ARG A 328 -10.63 -7.96 14.98
C ARG A 328 -11.00 -8.61 13.65
N VAL A 329 -11.95 -8.01 12.94
CA VAL A 329 -12.52 -8.57 11.71
C VAL A 329 -12.06 -7.80 10.49
N ARG A 330 -11.71 -8.52 9.43
CA ARG A 330 -11.55 -7.95 8.09
C ARG A 330 -12.76 -8.33 7.25
N LEU A 331 -13.60 -7.35 6.93
CA LEU A 331 -14.76 -7.59 6.08
C LEU A 331 -14.33 -7.62 4.61
N LEU A 332 -14.71 -8.69 3.91
CA LEU A 332 -14.55 -8.81 2.47
C LEU A 332 -15.88 -8.44 1.83
N ASP A 333 -16.10 -7.13 1.61
CA ASP A 333 -17.38 -6.56 1.17
C ASP A 333 -17.46 -6.29 -0.34
N GLN A 334 -16.31 -6.31 -1.04
CA GLN A 334 -16.21 -6.15 -2.49
C GLN A 334 -16.24 -7.48 -3.24
N GLY A 335 -16.76 -7.46 -4.47
CA GLY A 335 -16.82 -8.63 -5.36
C GLY A 335 -18.00 -9.58 -5.09
N THR A 336 -18.09 -10.64 -5.90
CA THR A 336 -19.10 -11.69 -5.74
C THR A 336 -18.83 -12.55 -4.51
N PHE A 337 -19.79 -13.38 -4.09
CA PHE A 337 -19.61 -14.28 -2.95
C PHE A 337 -18.38 -15.20 -3.12
N LYS A 338 -18.16 -15.71 -4.35
CA LYS A 338 -16.98 -16.50 -4.71
C LYS A 338 -15.68 -15.68 -4.62
N ASP A 339 -15.68 -14.46 -5.13
CA ASP A 339 -14.48 -13.60 -5.14
C ASP A 339 -14.00 -13.30 -3.72
N ARG A 340 -14.92 -13.07 -2.80
CA ARG A 340 -14.60 -12.86 -1.38
C ARG A 340 -13.94 -14.10 -0.76
N VAL A 341 -14.44 -15.30 -1.06
CA VAL A 341 -13.83 -16.55 -0.58
C VAL A 341 -12.45 -16.78 -1.21
N ASN A 342 -12.28 -16.49 -2.51
CA ASN A 342 -10.97 -16.52 -3.18
C ASN A 342 -9.95 -15.64 -2.45
N VAL A 343 -10.31 -14.38 -2.21
CA VAL A 343 -9.47 -13.41 -1.50
C VAL A 343 -9.16 -13.90 -0.09
N GLY A 344 -10.16 -14.40 0.65
CA GLY A 344 -9.97 -14.94 1.99
C GLY A 344 -8.98 -16.11 2.03
N LEU A 345 -9.08 -17.06 1.10
CA LEU A 345 -8.13 -18.18 0.98
C LEU A 345 -6.71 -17.70 0.65
N GLU A 346 -6.56 -16.73 -0.25
CA GLU A 346 -5.25 -16.16 -0.60
C GLU A 346 -4.60 -15.44 0.60
N LEU A 347 -5.39 -14.69 1.38
CA LEU A 347 -4.92 -14.03 2.60
C LEU A 347 -4.47 -15.04 3.65
N LEU A 348 -5.21 -16.14 3.83
CA LEU A 348 -4.80 -17.24 4.71
C LEU A 348 -3.50 -17.91 4.22
N ARG A 349 -3.39 -18.21 2.92
CA ARG A 349 -2.19 -18.83 2.32
C ARG A 349 -0.95 -17.95 2.46
N SER A 350 -1.11 -16.65 2.30
CA SER A 350 -0.02 -15.69 2.42
C SER A 350 0.29 -15.29 3.87
N ASN A 351 -0.44 -15.86 4.84
CA ASN A 351 -0.37 -15.48 6.25
C ASN A 351 -0.58 -13.96 6.48
N LYS A 352 -1.33 -13.31 5.57
CA LYS A 352 -1.64 -11.87 5.57
C LYS A 352 -3.04 -11.63 6.14
N ILE A 353 -3.32 -12.21 7.30
CA ILE A 353 -4.65 -12.11 7.92
C ILE A 353 -4.90 -10.70 8.48
N SER A 354 -3.86 -9.86 8.60
CA SER A 354 -3.99 -8.40 8.77
C SER A 354 -3.12 -7.67 7.74
N GLY A 355 -3.57 -7.63 6.49
CA GLY A 355 -2.93 -6.85 5.41
C GLY A 355 -3.23 -5.34 5.45
N GLU A 356 -3.94 -4.88 6.47
CA GLU A 356 -4.28 -3.48 6.65
C GLU A 356 -3.33 -2.87 7.69
N LYS A 357 -2.74 -1.73 7.35
CA LYS A 357 -1.89 -0.96 8.28
C LYS A 357 -2.72 -0.36 9.43
N ALA A 358 -4.03 -0.23 9.25
CA ALA A 358 -4.97 0.31 10.23
C ALA A 358 -5.61 -0.81 11.05
N ASP A 359 -5.89 -0.52 12.32
CA ASP A 359 -6.58 -1.43 13.24
C ASP A 359 -8.08 -1.55 12.94
N GLU A 360 -8.68 -0.48 12.42
CA GLU A 360 -10.08 -0.38 11.99
C GLU A 360 -10.18 0.46 10.71
N ALA A 361 -11.15 0.16 9.85
CA ALA A 361 -11.42 0.92 8.62
C ALA A 361 -12.92 1.11 8.42
N TYR A 362 -13.32 2.33 8.06
CA TYR A 362 -14.72 2.72 7.88
C TYR A 362 -14.95 3.31 6.49
N CYS A 363 -16.01 2.88 5.81
CA CYS A 363 -16.40 3.46 4.53
C CYS A 363 -17.02 4.85 4.74
N ILE A 364 -16.39 5.87 4.15
CA ILE A 364 -16.83 7.29 4.24
C ILE A 364 -17.52 7.81 2.97
N GLY A 365 -17.82 6.94 2.01
CA GLY A 365 -18.54 7.30 0.78
C GLY A 365 -17.87 6.83 -0.51
N PRO A 366 -18.34 7.33 -1.68
CA PRO A 366 -17.81 6.94 -2.98
C PRO A 366 -16.43 7.56 -3.27
N ALA A 367 -15.81 7.14 -4.37
CA ALA A 367 -14.44 7.52 -4.74
C ALA A 367 -14.16 9.04 -4.82
N PRO A 368 -15.07 9.92 -5.32
CA PRO A 368 -14.80 11.35 -5.37
C PRO A 368 -14.59 11.96 -3.97
N SER A 369 -13.42 12.55 -3.73
CA SER A 369 -13.03 13.11 -2.42
C SER A 369 -14.02 14.11 -1.84
N ALA A 370 -14.71 14.88 -2.68
CA ALA A 370 -15.76 15.83 -2.26
C ALA A 370 -16.92 15.16 -1.51
N GLN A 371 -17.16 13.87 -1.78
CA GLN A 371 -18.23 13.07 -1.17
C GLN A 371 -17.70 12.10 -0.10
N SER A 372 -16.38 12.04 0.08
CA SER A 372 -15.69 11.13 1.02
C SER A 372 -14.68 11.89 1.89
N TYR A 373 -13.39 11.95 1.52
CA TYR A 373 -12.32 12.50 2.36
C TYR A 373 -12.42 14.00 2.68
N LEU A 374 -13.23 14.76 1.93
CA LEU A 374 -13.54 16.17 2.22
C LEU A 374 -14.87 16.34 2.98
N ALA A 375 -15.64 15.27 3.18
CA ALA A 375 -16.91 15.29 3.88
C ALA A 375 -16.67 15.23 5.40
N MET A 376 -16.37 16.39 5.99
CA MET A 376 -16.05 16.56 7.41
C MET A 376 -17.03 15.83 8.35
N ASP A 377 -18.33 15.97 8.09
CA ASP A 377 -19.37 15.42 8.97
C ASP A 377 -19.34 13.89 9.02
N LYS A 378 -18.96 13.23 7.91
CA LYS A 378 -18.80 11.77 7.87
C LYS A 378 -17.59 11.31 8.67
N ILE A 379 -16.48 12.05 8.58
CA ILE A 379 -15.26 11.74 9.33
C ILE A 379 -15.54 11.88 10.83
N ILE A 380 -16.21 12.95 11.24
CA ILE A 380 -16.59 13.18 12.65
C ILE A 380 -17.53 12.07 13.14
N ASP A 381 -18.55 11.69 12.36
CA ASP A 381 -19.46 10.58 12.69
C ASP A 381 -18.71 9.26 12.89
N VAL A 382 -17.71 8.97 12.04
CA VAL A 382 -16.83 7.81 12.22
C VAL A 382 -16.02 7.90 13.51
N CYS A 383 -15.39 9.05 13.80
CA CYS A 383 -14.63 9.23 15.04
C CYS A 383 -15.48 9.01 16.29
N LEU A 384 -16.72 9.50 16.29
CA LEU A 384 -17.66 9.30 17.39
C LEU A 384 -18.06 7.83 17.55
N LYS A 385 -18.22 7.10 16.45
CA LYS A 385 -18.56 5.66 16.44
C LYS A 385 -17.39 4.78 16.88
N SER A 386 -16.18 5.07 16.41
CA SER A 386 -14.98 4.29 16.75
C SER A 386 -14.41 4.64 18.12
N GLY A 387 -14.81 5.77 18.70
CA GLY A 387 -14.23 6.29 19.95
C GLY A 387 -12.83 6.90 19.75
N ALA A 388 -12.49 7.30 18.52
CA ALA A 388 -11.21 7.94 18.22
C ALA A 388 -11.07 9.25 19.00
N GLN A 389 -9.95 9.38 19.73
CA GLN A 389 -9.66 10.55 20.57
C GLN A 389 -9.01 11.69 19.78
N ALA A 390 -8.42 11.38 18.63
CA ALA A 390 -7.71 12.33 17.80
C ALA A 390 -7.82 11.98 16.31
N VAL A 391 -7.63 12.98 15.45
CA VAL A 391 -7.55 12.82 14.00
C VAL A 391 -6.22 13.38 13.51
N HIS A 392 -5.43 12.52 12.87
CA HIS A 392 -4.26 12.93 12.10
C HIS A 392 -4.68 13.21 10.67
N PRO A 393 -4.66 14.47 10.21
CA PRO A 393 -5.19 14.81 8.88
C PRO A 393 -4.21 14.50 7.74
N GLY A 394 -2.95 14.18 8.06
CA GLY A 394 -1.90 13.99 7.06
C GLY A 394 -1.60 15.30 6.34
N TYR A 395 -1.62 15.26 5.01
CA TYR A 395 -1.43 16.41 4.13
C TYR A 395 -2.50 16.43 3.04
N GLY A 396 -2.82 17.64 2.56
CA GLY A 396 -3.95 17.83 1.65
C GLY A 396 -5.29 17.56 2.33
N PHE A 397 -6.35 17.41 1.54
CA PHE A 397 -7.71 17.20 2.03
C PHE A 397 -8.17 18.25 3.07
N LEU A 398 -8.26 17.86 4.34
CA LEU A 398 -8.74 18.69 5.44
C LEU A 398 -7.62 19.17 6.37
N SER A 399 -6.35 18.90 6.06
CA SER A 399 -5.19 19.24 6.92
C SER A 399 -5.01 20.73 7.17
N GLU A 400 -5.46 21.58 6.24
CA GLU A 400 -5.36 23.05 6.34
C GLU A 400 -6.75 23.69 6.41
N ASN A 401 -7.73 22.94 6.93
CA ASN A 401 -9.10 23.41 7.04
C ASN A 401 -9.43 23.80 8.49
N ALA A 402 -9.40 25.11 8.77
CA ALA A 402 -9.70 25.66 10.09
C ALA A 402 -11.07 25.22 10.64
N LYS A 403 -12.10 25.18 9.79
CA LYS A 403 -13.46 24.75 10.19
C LYS A 403 -13.50 23.30 10.63
N PHE A 404 -12.71 22.43 10.00
CA PHE A 404 -12.63 21.03 10.38
C PHE A 404 -11.96 20.88 11.76
N SER A 405 -10.85 21.57 11.99
CA SER A 405 -10.18 21.63 13.30
C SER A 405 -11.13 22.11 14.41
N GLU A 406 -11.90 23.19 14.16
CA GLU A 406 -12.93 23.69 15.09
C GLU A 406 -14.03 22.66 15.37
N LYS A 407 -14.56 22.01 14.33
CA LYS A 407 -15.62 21.00 14.49
C LYS A 407 -15.13 19.78 15.28
N LEU A 408 -13.90 19.33 15.09
CA LEU A 408 -13.31 18.25 15.88
C LEU A 408 -13.23 18.65 17.36
N ALA A 409 -12.72 19.86 17.65
CA ALA A 409 -12.62 20.37 19.01
C ALA A 409 -14.00 20.50 19.70
N GLN A 410 -15.04 20.92 18.97
CA GLN A 410 -16.43 20.96 19.47
C GLN A 410 -16.98 19.59 19.86
N ASN A 411 -16.46 18.52 19.26
CA ASN A 411 -16.82 17.13 19.56
C ASN A 411 -15.84 16.45 20.53
N GLY A 412 -14.90 17.20 21.13
CA GLY A 412 -13.91 16.65 22.05
C GLY A 412 -12.84 15.79 21.40
N ILE A 413 -12.64 15.90 20.09
CA ILE A 413 -11.66 15.15 19.31
C ILE A 413 -10.45 16.05 19.03
N VAL A 414 -9.24 15.58 19.35
CA VAL A 414 -8.00 16.35 19.13
C VAL A 414 -7.65 16.39 17.65
N PHE A 415 -7.47 17.58 17.10
CA PHE A 415 -6.87 17.75 15.78
C PHE A 415 -5.34 17.71 15.91
N ILE A 416 -4.69 16.71 15.31
CA ILE A 416 -3.23 16.58 15.36
C ILE A 416 -2.61 17.51 14.31
N GLY A 417 -2.43 18.77 14.69
CA GLY A 417 -1.95 19.83 13.82
C GLY A 417 -2.07 21.20 14.49
N PRO A 418 -1.86 22.29 13.72
CA PRO A 418 -1.92 23.64 14.28
C PRO A 418 -3.34 24.04 14.67
N PRO A 419 -3.48 25.03 15.58
CA PRO A 419 -4.78 25.56 15.93
C PRO A 419 -5.44 26.26 14.74
N ALA A 420 -6.78 26.26 14.70
CA ALA A 420 -7.57 26.89 13.64
C ALA A 420 -7.17 28.36 13.37
N SER A 421 -6.81 29.11 14.41
CA SER A 421 -6.34 30.50 14.28
C SER A 421 -5.06 30.62 13.45
N ALA A 422 -4.10 29.70 13.64
CA ALA A 422 -2.85 29.70 12.88
C ALA A 422 -3.10 29.33 11.41
N ILE A 423 -4.00 28.38 11.15
CA ILE A 423 -4.44 28.00 9.80
C ILE A 423 -5.07 29.21 9.08
N VAL A 424 -5.95 29.95 9.75
CA VAL A 424 -6.59 31.14 9.18
C VAL A 424 -5.56 32.23 8.88
N SER A 425 -4.72 32.58 9.85
CA SER A 425 -3.74 33.66 9.68
C SER A 425 -2.74 33.39 8.57
N MET A 426 -2.36 32.13 8.33
CA MET A 426 -1.44 31.76 7.24
C MET A 426 -2.13 31.51 5.91
N GLY A 427 -3.47 31.36 5.88
CA GLY A 427 -4.22 31.16 4.63
C GLY A 427 -4.39 32.42 3.77
N SER A 428 -4.24 33.61 4.34
CA SER A 428 -4.31 34.90 3.63
C SER A 428 -2.92 35.46 3.34
N LYS A 429 -2.59 35.70 2.06
CA LYS A 429 -1.27 36.22 1.64
C LYS A 429 -0.94 37.61 2.20
N SER A 430 -1.93 38.48 2.36
CA SER A 430 -1.71 39.83 2.89
C SER A 430 -1.58 39.82 4.41
N GLU A 431 -2.43 39.06 5.10
CA GLU A 431 -2.39 38.91 6.55
C GLU A 431 -1.09 38.23 7.00
N SER A 432 -0.70 37.13 6.33
CA SER A 432 0.51 36.40 6.65
C SER A 432 1.75 37.28 6.52
N LYS A 433 1.86 38.07 5.46
CA LYS A 433 2.96 39.03 5.28
C LYS A 433 3.04 40.08 6.39
N ASN A 434 1.91 40.66 6.79
CA ASN A 434 1.90 41.64 7.87
C ASN A 434 2.39 41.04 9.18
N ILE A 435 1.97 39.79 9.49
CA ILE A 435 2.44 39.05 10.66
C ILE A 435 3.95 38.77 10.56
N MET A 436 4.43 38.32 9.40
CA MET A 436 5.84 38.01 9.18
C MET A 436 6.74 39.24 9.28
N LEU A 437 6.34 40.36 8.68
CA LEU A 437 7.06 41.63 8.79
C LEU A 437 7.13 42.11 10.25
N ALA A 438 6.02 42.02 10.99
CA ALA A 438 6.00 42.35 12.42
C ALA A 438 6.89 41.42 13.26
N ALA A 439 7.04 40.16 12.83
CA ALA A 439 7.93 39.17 13.45
C ALA A 439 9.40 39.30 13.03
N GLY A 440 9.75 40.28 12.17
CA GLY A 440 11.11 40.47 11.67
C GLY A 440 11.57 39.40 10.68
N VAL A 441 10.63 38.74 10.02
CA VAL A 441 10.87 37.77 8.94
C VAL A 441 10.86 38.51 7.60
N PRO A 442 11.93 38.45 6.80
CA PRO A 442 12.01 39.19 5.55
C PRO A 442 10.94 38.69 4.57
N CYS A 443 10.15 39.59 3.98
CA CYS A 443 9.20 39.28 2.91
C CYS A 443 9.69 39.86 1.59
N VAL A 444 9.25 39.29 0.46
CA VAL A 444 9.60 39.81 -0.87
C VAL A 444 9.15 41.27 -0.97
N PRO A 445 10.04 42.21 -1.34
CA PRO A 445 9.67 43.61 -1.52
C PRO A 445 8.49 43.73 -2.49
N GLY A 446 7.46 44.47 -2.10
CA GLY A 446 6.25 44.56 -2.90
C GLY A 446 5.17 45.45 -2.29
N TYR A 447 4.16 45.74 -3.11
CA TYR A 447 2.94 46.42 -2.72
C TYR A 447 1.78 45.42 -2.57
N HIS A 448 1.10 45.47 -1.44
CA HIS A 448 -0.04 44.61 -1.11
C HIS A 448 -1.14 45.36 -0.33
N GLY A 449 -1.24 46.68 -0.53
CA GLY A 449 -2.26 47.52 0.10
C GLY A 449 -3.59 47.51 -0.67
N ASP A 450 -4.57 48.23 -0.12
CA ASP A 450 -5.94 48.23 -0.64
C ASP A 450 -6.14 49.09 -1.90
N ASN A 451 -5.16 49.91 -2.29
CA ASN A 451 -5.27 50.75 -3.48
C ASN A 451 -4.96 49.95 -4.76
N GLN A 452 -6.01 49.61 -5.50
CA GLN A 452 -5.96 48.78 -6.71
C GLN A 452 -6.02 49.60 -8.01
N ASP A 453 -5.83 50.92 -7.94
CA ASP A 453 -5.76 51.79 -9.11
C ASP A 453 -4.58 51.38 -10.03
N PRO A 454 -4.81 51.13 -11.34
CA PRO A 454 -3.76 50.63 -12.23
C PRO A 454 -2.54 51.54 -12.37
N ASP A 455 -2.74 52.86 -12.35
CA ASP A 455 -1.66 53.83 -12.48
C ASP A 455 -0.83 53.90 -11.19
N PHE A 456 -1.50 53.82 -10.04
CA PHE A 456 -0.82 53.69 -8.75
C PHE A 456 -0.01 52.38 -8.67
N LEU A 457 -0.60 51.25 -9.05
CA LEU A 457 0.08 49.95 -9.06
C LEU A 457 1.31 49.95 -9.97
N PHE A 458 1.24 50.63 -11.13
CA PHE A 458 2.40 50.83 -12.00
C PHE A 458 3.48 51.67 -11.31
N SER A 459 3.11 52.77 -10.65
CA SER A 459 4.08 53.60 -9.91
C SER A 459 4.76 52.84 -8.77
N GLU A 460 4.05 51.91 -8.11
CA GLU A 460 4.64 51.00 -7.12
C GLU A 460 5.58 49.99 -7.78
N ALA A 461 5.22 49.44 -8.95
CA ALA A 461 6.10 48.57 -9.72
C ALA A 461 7.41 49.26 -10.11
N GLU A 462 7.37 50.55 -10.48
CA GLU A 462 8.55 51.36 -10.77
C GLU A 462 9.44 51.54 -9.52
N LYS A 463 8.83 51.77 -8.35
CA LYS A 463 9.58 51.88 -7.08
C LYS A 463 10.22 50.56 -6.65
N ILE A 464 9.52 49.44 -6.85
CA ILE A 464 10.04 48.09 -6.58
C ILE A 464 11.19 47.75 -7.55
N GLY A 465 11.07 48.21 -8.79
CA GLY A 465 12.02 48.00 -9.87
C GLY A 465 11.77 46.69 -10.62
N PHE A 466 11.71 46.77 -11.94
CA PHE A 466 11.51 45.62 -12.83
C PHE A 466 12.72 44.65 -12.81
N PRO A 467 12.52 43.35 -13.10
CA PRO A 467 11.23 42.69 -13.34
C PRO A 467 10.36 42.59 -12.08
N VAL A 468 9.04 42.65 -12.25
CA VAL A 468 8.04 42.51 -11.18
C VAL A 468 7.09 41.34 -11.46
N LEU A 469 6.45 40.84 -10.41
CA LEU A 469 5.45 39.77 -10.46
C LEU A 469 4.13 40.28 -9.88
N ILE A 470 3.10 40.29 -10.72
CA ILE A 470 1.73 40.57 -10.29
C ILE A 470 1.13 39.25 -9.83
N LYS A 471 0.53 39.20 -8.63
CA LYS A 471 -0.12 38.00 -8.09
C LYS A 471 -1.52 38.32 -7.57
N ALA A 472 -2.46 37.40 -7.76
CA ALA A 472 -3.73 37.42 -7.04
C ALA A 472 -3.52 37.26 -5.52
N ILE A 473 -4.30 37.99 -4.71
CA ILE A 473 -4.29 37.88 -3.24
C ILE A 473 -4.88 36.54 -2.78
N HIS A 474 -5.86 36.02 -3.51
CA HIS A 474 -6.50 34.75 -3.21
C HIS A 474 -5.99 33.63 -4.12
N GLY A 475 -5.89 32.42 -3.58
CA GLY A 475 -5.55 31.20 -4.31
C GLY A 475 -4.06 30.82 -4.32
N GLY A 476 -3.80 29.55 -4.63
CA GLY A 476 -2.47 28.93 -4.71
C GLY A 476 -2.17 28.30 -6.09
N GLY A 477 -0.96 27.74 -6.24
CA GLY A 477 -0.57 26.99 -7.45
C GLY A 477 -0.23 27.84 -8.68
N GLY A 478 0.09 29.13 -8.51
CA GLY A 478 0.53 30.02 -9.59
C GLY A 478 -0.58 30.59 -10.49
N LYS A 479 -1.85 30.29 -10.20
CA LYS A 479 -3.00 30.87 -10.92
C LYS A 479 -3.14 32.36 -10.62
N GLY A 480 -3.36 33.17 -11.67
CA GLY A 480 -3.47 34.62 -11.55
C GLY A 480 -2.15 35.32 -11.27
N MET A 481 -1.02 34.75 -11.71
CA MET A 481 0.30 35.40 -11.63
C MET A 481 0.81 35.83 -13.01
N ARG A 482 1.42 37.02 -13.11
CA ARG A 482 2.03 37.52 -14.35
C ARG A 482 3.37 38.20 -14.08
N THR A 483 4.41 37.67 -14.72
CA THR A 483 5.73 38.30 -14.72
C THR A 483 5.73 39.44 -15.73
N VAL A 484 6.14 40.63 -15.31
CA VAL A 484 6.33 41.79 -16.16
C VAL A 484 7.82 42.11 -16.18
N LEU A 485 8.46 41.84 -17.32
CA LEU A 485 9.90 42.05 -17.51
C LEU A 485 10.21 43.47 -17.98
N THR A 486 9.37 44.00 -18.86
CA THR A 486 9.60 45.29 -19.51
C THR A 486 9.09 46.44 -18.65
N PRO A 487 9.93 47.45 -18.33
CA PRO A 487 9.55 48.59 -17.50
C PRO A 487 8.74 49.63 -18.30
N THR A 488 7.58 49.22 -18.82
CA THR A 488 6.66 50.07 -19.60
C THR A 488 5.25 49.94 -19.07
N LYS A 489 4.49 51.03 -19.08
CA LYS A 489 3.11 51.06 -18.57
C LYS A 489 2.22 50.10 -19.34
N GLU A 490 2.40 50.01 -20.65
CA GLU A 490 1.62 49.13 -21.54
C GLU A 490 1.79 47.66 -21.15
N ALA A 491 3.04 47.19 -21.00
CA ALA A 491 3.33 45.81 -20.61
C ALA A 491 2.82 45.48 -19.19
N PHE A 492 2.89 46.44 -18.27
CA PHE A 492 2.36 46.26 -16.93
C PHE A 492 0.83 46.14 -16.91
N LEU A 493 0.12 47.02 -17.63
CA LEU A 493 -1.34 46.98 -17.72
C LEU A 493 -1.84 45.70 -18.40
N GLU A 494 -1.15 45.22 -19.43
CA GLU A 494 -1.47 43.92 -20.06
C GLU A 494 -1.32 42.76 -19.05
N GLY A 495 -0.22 42.75 -18.29
CA GLY A 495 0.00 41.78 -17.22
C GLY A 495 -1.07 41.87 -16.13
N LEU A 496 -1.42 43.09 -15.70
CA LEU A 496 -2.42 43.35 -14.67
C LEU A 496 -3.80 42.84 -15.08
N GLU A 497 -4.29 43.21 -16.26
CA GLU A 497 -5.59 42.78 -16.78
C GLU A 497 -5.64 41.25 -16.95
N SER A 498 -4.54 40.66 -17.42
CA SER A 498 -4.44 39.21 -17.56
C SER A 498 -4.50 38.49 -16.21
N ALA A 499 -3.81 39.01 -15.18
CA ALA A 499 -3.85 38.48 -13.83
C ALA A 499 -5.24 38.65 -13.18
N LYS A 500 -5.85 39.83 -13.27
CA LYS A 500 -7.18 40.13 -12.75
C LYS A 500 -8.25 39.23 -13.36
N ARG A 501 -8.26 39.08 -14.69
CA ARG A 501 -9.22 38.22 -15.41
C ARG A 501 -9.12 36.76 -14.98
N GLU A 502 -7.91 36.25 -14.81
CA GLU A 502 -7.71 34.87 -14.34
C GLU A 502 -8.13 34.71 -12.87
N SER A 503 -7.79 35.67 -12.02
CA SER A 503 -8.17 35.68 -10.61
C SER A 503 -9.69 35.75 -10.43
N LEU A 504 -10.37 36.62 -11.19
CA LEU A 504 -11.83 36.75 -11.17
C LEU A 504 -12.51 35.44 -11.60
N LYS A 505 -11.99 34.80 -12.65
CA LYS A 505 -12.50 33.51 -13.13
C LYS A 505 -12.29 32.38 -12.12
N ALA A 506 -11.14 32.36 -11.43
CA ALA A 506 -10.78 31.27 -10.53
C ALA A 506 -11.32 31.43 -9.11
N PHE A 507 -11.40 32.67 -8.61
CA PHE A 507 -11.62 32.98 -7.19
C PHE A 507 -12.69 34.04 -6.94
N GLY A 508 -13.28 34.63 -7.98
CA GLY A 508 -14.31 35.67 -7.84
C GLY A 508 -13.78 36.99 -7.25
N ASN A 509 -12.46 37.19 -7.24
CA ASN A 509 -11.78 38.35 -6.67
C ASN A 509 -10.71 38.85 -7.65
N ASP A 510 -10.66 40.15 -7.94
CA ASP A 510 -9.72 40.80 -8.87
C ASP A 510 -8.60 41.59 -8.18
N THR A 511 -8.50 41.51 -6.85
CA THR A 511 -7.47 42.22 -6.07
C THR A 511 -6.13 41.51 -6.23
N VAL A 512 -5.09 42.29 -6.52
CA VAL A 512 -3.73 41.81 -6.76
C VAL A 512 -2.71 42.48 -5.83
N LEU A 513 -1.53 41.89 -5.78
CA LEU A 513 -0.32 42.44 -5.19
C LEU A 513 0.80 42.47 -6.24
N VAL A 514 1.75 43.38 -6.08
CA VAL A 514 2.91 43.55 -6.97
C VAL A 514 4.17 43.27 -6.17
N GLU A 515 4.99 42.34 -6.60
CA GLU A 515 6.23 41.94 -5.92
C GLU A 515 7.43 42.05 -6.84
N LYS A 516 8.63 42.15 -6.24
CA LYS A 516 9.87 41.95 -6.96
C LYS A 516 9.90 40.53 -7.53
N TYR A 517 10.20 40.40 -8.83
CA TYR A 517 10.43 39.09 -9.44
C TYR A 517 11.89 38.68 -9.24
N ILE A 518 12.11 37.57 -8.55
CA ILE A 518 13.42 36.96 -8.36
C ILE A 518 13.73 36.10 -9.60
N GLN A 519 14.90 36.30 -10.23
CA GLN A 519 15.21 35.72 -11.54
C GLN A 519 15.78 34.31 -11.45
N THR A 520 16.66 34.04 -10.48
CA THR A 520 17.28 32.73 -10.19
C THR A 520 16.82 32.17 -8.84
N PRO A 521 15.50 32.03 -8.59
CA PRO A 521 14.99 31.65 -7.28
C PRO A 521 15.18 30.15 -6.99
N ARG A 522 15.65 29.87 -5.77
CA ARG A 522 15.56 28.57 -5.11
C ARG A 522 14.39 28.53 -4.16
N HIS A 523 13.68 27.41 -4.14
CA HIS A 523 12.64 27.14 -3.16
C HIS A 523 13.29 26.42 -1.98
N VAL A 524 13.58 27.16 -0.90
CA VAL A 524 14.17 26.62 0.33
C VAL A 524 13.14 26.72 1.44
N GLU A 525 12.91 25.64 2.15
CA GLU A 525 11.89 25.59 3.19
C GLU A 525 12.45 25.05 4.50
N VAL A 526 11.91 25.49 5.63
CA VAL A 526 12.38 25.07 6.96
C VAL A 526 11.29 24.29 7.66
N GLN A 527 11.63 23.10 8.12
CA GLN A 527 10.78 22.34 9.02
C GLN A 527 10.74 23.02 10.39
N VAL A 528 9.55 23.33 10.88
CA VAL A 528 9.35 23.79 12.26
C VAL A 528 8.47 22.81 13.02
N PHE A 529 8.68 22.76 14.33
CA PHE A 529 7.86 21.98 15.25
C PHE A 529 7.59 22.79 16.50
N ALA A 530 6.34 22.80 16.94
CA ALA A 530 5.93 23.55 18.12
C ALA A 530 5.06 22.71 19.06
N ASP A 531 5.25 22.87 20.37
CA ASP A 531 4.38 22.27 21.39
C ASP A 531 3.31 23.24 21.90
N THR A 532 2.38 22.73 22.70
CA THR A 532 1.30 23.54 23.31
C THR A 532 1.78 24.43 24.46
N MET A 533 3.04 24.30 24.89
CA MET A 533 3.66 25.06 25.98
C MET A 533 4.52 26.24 25.49
N GLY A 534 4.56 26.46 24.17
CA GLY A 534 5.30 27.55 23.53
C GLY A 534 6.74 27.21 23.14
N GLY A 535 7.16 25.95 23.31
CA GLY A 535 8.39 25.43 22.74
C GLY A 535 8.29 25.38 21.22
N VAL A 536 9.30 25.92 20.52
CA VAL A 536 9.36 25.91 19.04
C VAL A 536 10.80 25.69 18.61
N VAL A 537 11.02 24.75 17.69
CA VAL A 537 12.33 24.40 17.12
C VAL A 537 12.25 24.30 15.59
N SER A 538 13.39 24.51 14.92
CA SER A 538 13.59 24.17 13.51
C SER A 538 14.35 22.85 13.38
N LEU A 539 13.90 21.99 12.47
CA LEU A 539 14.55 20.73 12.09
C LEU A 539 15.26 20.87 10.74
N TRP A 540 15.99 21.97 10.60
CA TRP A 540 16.74 22.34 9.40
C TRP A 540 15.88 22.55 8.15
N GLU A 541 16.56 22.88 7.07
CA GLU A 541 15.97 23.25 5.80
C GLU A 541 16.02 22.13 4.75
N ARG A 542 15.14 22.25 3.77
CA ARG A 542 15.08 21.42 2.56
C ARG A 542 15.14 22.33 1.35
N ASP A 543 15.72 21.84 0.26
CA ASP A 543 15.65 22.47 -1.05
C ASP A 543 14.67 21.69 -1.93
N CYS A 544 13.63 22.38 -2.39
CA CYS A 544 12.56 21.84 -3.24
C CYS A 544 12.53 22.54 -4.60
N SER A 545 13.66 23.12 -5.04
CA SER A 545 13.73 23.93 -6.25
C SER A 545 13.41 23.13 -7.51
N VAL A 546 13.70 21.84 -7.54
CA VAL A 546 13.40 21.01 -8.72
C VAL A 546 11.90 20.67 -8.75
N GLN A 547 11.16 21.48 -9.50
CA GLN A 547 9.70 21.39 -9.61
C GLN A 547 9.19 21.52 -11.05
N ARG A 548 8.05 20.88 -11.35
CA ARG A 548 7.35 20.95 -12.63
C ARG A 548 6.02 21.69 -12.48
N ARG A 549 5.90 22.90 -13.03
CA ARG A 549 4.67 23.72 -12.91
C ARG A 549 4.19 23.85 -11.46
N ASN A 550 5.13 24.16 -10.54
CA ASN A 550 4.91 24.27 -9.10
C ASN A 550 4.63 22.93 -8.37
N GLN A 551 4.82 21.79 -9.01
CA GLN A 551 4.78 20.47 -8.38
C GLN A 551 6.20 20.02 -8.06
N LYS A 552 6.52 19.79 -6.78
CA LYS A 552 7.83 19.31 -6.34
C LYS A 552 8.10 17.89 -6.89
N ILE A 553 9.33 17.64 -7.35
CA ILE A 553 9.72 16.41 -8.06
C ILE A 553 10.86 15.68 -7.33
N ILE A 554 11.96 16.39 -7.07
CA ILE A 554 13.07 15.92 -6.24
C ILE A 554 13.34 16.98 -5.17
N GLU A 555 13.42 16.52 -3.94
CA GLU A 555 13.70 17.32 -2.75
C GLU A 555 14.99 16.83 -2.10
N GLU A 556 15.72 17.74 -1.46
CA GLU A 556 16.95 17.39 -0.75
C GLU A 556 17.11 18.11 0.59
N ALA A 557 17.74 17.43 1.55
CA ALA A 557 18.06 17.98 2.87
C ALA A 557 19.48 17.56 3.28
N PRO A 558 20.31 18.47 3.82
CA PRO A 558 20.10 19.92 3.90
C PRO A 558 20.12 20.60 2.51
N ALA A 559 19.75 21.88 2.44
CA ALA A 559 19.84 22.63 1.19
C ALA A 559 21.31 22.87 0.79
N PRO A 560 21.70 22.63 -0.48
CA PRO A 560 23.10 22.71 -0.88
C PRO A 560 23.60 24.17 -0.92
N GLY A 561 24.87 24.37 -0.61
CA GLY A 561 25.55 25.66 -0.78
C GLY A 561 25.17 26.78 0.20
N LEU A 562 24.36 26.50 1.23
CA LEU A 562 24.09 27.48 2.30
C LEU A 562 25.18 27.46 3.37
N SER A 563 25.70 28.63 3.74
CA SER A 563 26.67 28.76 4.84
C SER A 563 26.02 28.42 6.19
N PRO A 564 26.81 28.01 7.20
CA PRO A 564 26.33 27.78 8.56
C PRO A 564 25.53 28.96 9.15
N GLU A 565 25.99 30.19 8.93
CA GLU A 565 25.37 31.41 9.45
C GLU A 565 24.03 31.68 8.79
N LEU A 566 23.97 31.52 7.46
CA LEU A 566 22.75 31.70 6.69
C LEU A 566 21.69 30.66 7.07
N ARG A 567 22.10 29.41 7.28
CA ARG A 567 21.23 28.34 7.77
C ARG A 567 20.68 28.64 9.16
N ALA A 568 21.53 29.11 10.06
CA ALA A 568 21.13 29.52 11.40
C ALA A 568 20.12 30.68 11.37
N ASP A 569 20.35 31.70 10.52
CA ASP A 569 19.41 32.80 10.33
C ASP A 569 18.07 32.32 9.75
N LEU A 570 18.10 31.49 8.70
CA LEU A 570 16.91 30.91 8.09
C LEU A 570 16.07 30.12 9.12
N GLY A 571 16.72 29.27 9.92
CA GLY A 571 16.08 28.53 11.01
C GLY A 571 15.48 29.46 12.08
N ALA A 572 16.22 30.48 12.50
CA ALA A 572 15.75 31.47 13.47
C ALA A 572 14.53 32.25 12.95
N LYS A 573 14.51 32.64 11.66
CA LYS A 573 13.36 33.31 11.03
C LYS A 573 12.15 32.38 10.92
N ALA A 574 12.35 31.10 10.62
CA ALA A 574 11.26 30.12 10.61
C ALA A 574 10.65 29.92 12.01
N VAL A 575 11.50 29.83 13.05
CA VAL A 575 11.03 29.75 14.44
C VAL A 575 10.28 31.03 14.86
N ALA A 576 10.77 32.21 14.46
CA ALA A 576 10.07 33.47 14.69
C ALA A 576 8.69 33.52 13.99
N ALA A 577 8.60 33.05 12.74
CA ALA A 577 7.34 32.93 12.01
C ALA A 577 6.33 32.06 12.75
N ALA A 578 6.74 30.85 13.17
CA ALA A 578 5.88 29.92 13.91
C ALA A 578 5.43 30.49 15.27
N LYS A 579 6.32 31.17 16.00
CA LYS A 579 5.97 31.84 17.27
C LYS A 579 4.95 32.97 17.07
N ALA A 580 5.07 33.74 16.00
CA ALA A 580 4.18 34.87 15.72
C ALA A 580 2.71 34.45 15.58
N VAL A 581 2.46 33.22 15.12
CA VAL A 581 1.10 32.67 14.94
C VAL A 581 0.70 31.67 16.02
N LYS A 582 1.51 31.51 17.07
CA LYS A 582 1.30 30.51 18.14
C LYS A 582 1.07 29.11 17.58
N TYR A 583 1.95 28.71 16.66
CA TYR A 583 1.85 27.44 15.94
C TYR A 583 1.95 26.23 16.89
N VAL A 584 1.39 25.08 16.49
CA VAL A 584 1.46 23.79 17.22
C VAL A 584 1.60 22.65 16.20
N GLY A 585 2.34 21.61 16.56
CA GLY A 585 2.61 20.44 15.71
C GLY A 585 3.68 20.72 14.65
N ALA A 586 3.69 19.92 13.59
CA ALA A 586 4.59 20.07 12.46
C ALA A 586 4.09 21.17 11.50
N GLY A 587 5.02 22.00 11.03
CA GLY A 587 4.74 23.02 10.01
C GLY A 587 5.96 23.27 9.14
N THR A 588 5.78 23.93 8.00
CA THR A 588 6.91 24.28 7.13
C THR A 588 6.80 25.73 6.69
N VAL A 589 7.86 26.49 6.91
CA VAL A 589 7.99 27.88 6.46
C VAL A 589 8.75 27.87 5.14
N GLU A 590 8.09 28.26 4.06
CA GLU A 590 8.66 28.28 2.71
C GLU A 590 9.28 29.65 2.43
N PHE A 591 10.51 29.64 1.93
CA PHE A 591 11.27 30.81 1.52
C PHE A 591 11.66 30.72 0.04
N ILE A 592 11.70 31.88 -0.61
CA ILE A 592 12.39 32.06 -1.88
C ILE A 592 13.79 32.60 -1.58
N PHE A 593 14.80 31.83 -1.93
CA PHE A 593 16.20 32.23 -1.87
C PHE A 593 16.66 32.74 -3.23
N ASP A 594 17.25 33.92 -3.26
CA ASP A 594 17.78 34.57 -4.46
C ASP A 594 19.26 34.21 -4.62
N ASN A 595 19.58 33.36 -5.61
CA ASN A 595 20.94 32.91 -5.88
C ASN A 595 21.89 34.06 -6.20
N ASP A 596 21.40 35.16 -6.77
CA ASP A 596 22.25 36.27 -7.20
C ASP A 596 22.67 37.16 -6.02
N THR A 597 21.77 37.33 -5.04
CA THR A 597 22.00 38.25 -3.91
C THR A 597 22.31 37.54 -2.59
N GLY A 598 22.08 36.23 -2.50
CA GLY A 598 22.22 35.46 -1.26
C GLY A 598 21.17 35.78 -0.21
N LYS A 599 20.06 36.45 -0.58
CA LYS A 599 18.98 36.83 0.32
C LYS A 599 17.82 35.86 0.22
N PHE A 600 17.13 35.63 1.33
CA PHE A 600 15.89 34.86 1.36
C PHE A 600 14.70 35.72 1.77
N TYR A 601 13.53 35.33 1.31
CA TYR A 601 12.28 36.01 1.56
C TYR A 601 11.17 35.00 1.83
N PHE A 602 10.34 35.27 2.84
CA PHE A 602 9.16 34.48 3.16
C PHE A 602 8.20 34.47 1.97
N MET A 603 7.74 33.26 1.64
CA MET A 603 6.74 33.02 0.61
C MET A 603 5.41 32.68 1.26
N GLU A 604 5.36 31.60 2.04
CA GLU A 604 4.18 31.13 2.75
C GLU A 604 4.56 30.19 3.90
N MET A 605 3.58 29.81 4.72
CA MET A 605 3.73 28.79 5.75
C MET A 605 2.67 27.72 5.54
N ASN A 606 3.09 26.50 5.24
CA ASN A 606 2.20 25.35 5.12
C ASN A 606 1.87 24.83 6.51
N THR A 607 0.58 24.79 6.83
CA THR A 607 0.09 24.56 8.20
C THR A 607 -0.17 23.08 8.49
N ARG A 608 0.80 22.23 8.10
CA ARG A 608 0.70 20.77 8.11
C ARG A 608 2.10 20.12 8.02
N LEU A 609 2.13 18.80 8.19
CA LEU A 609 3.28 17.99 7.78
C LEU A 609 3.45 18.09 6.25
N GLN A 610 4.68 18.28 5.78
CA GLN A 610 4.99 18.26 4.35
C GLN A 610 5.15 16.84 3.83
N VAL A 611 4.93 16.66 2.52
CA VAL A 611 5.04 15.34 1.87
C VAL A 611 6.48 14.82 1.99
N GLU A 612 7.43 15.73 1.79
CA GLU A 612 8.88 15.60 1.80
C GLU A 612 9.51 15.66 3.22
N HIS A 613 8.72 15.46 4.27
CA HIS A 613 9.28 15.35 5.62
C HIS A 613 10.30 14.20 5.81
N PRO A 614 10.26 13.05 5.09
CA PRO A 614 11.21 11.97 5.33
C PRO A 614 12.67 12.37 5.17
N ILE A 615 13.02 13.29 4.25
CA ILE A 615 14.41 13.75 4.11
C ILE A 615 14.88 14.54 5.33
N THR A 616 13.98 15.29 6.00
CA THR A 616 14.28 15.90 7.30
C THR A 616 14.47 14.83 8.37
N GLU A 617 13.61 13.79 8.41
CA GLU A 617 13.76 12.67 9.33
C GLU A 617 15.11 11.98 9.15
N MET A 618 15.52 11.70 7.91
CA MET A 618 16.78 11.00 7.63
C MET A 618 18.02 11.76 8.12
N ILE A 619 18.04 13.10 8.02
CA ILE A 619 19.18 13.90 8.49
C ILE A 619 19.13 14.24 9.98
N THR A 620 17.97 14.11 10.63
CA THR A 620 17.79 14.42 12.06
C THR A 620 17.63 13.18 12.95
N GLY A 621 17.38 12.00 12.37
CA GLY A 621 17.07 10.77 13.10
C GLY A 621 15.79 10.85 13.94
N GLN A 622 14.89 11.80 13.64
CA GLN A 622 13.63 12.00 14.38
C GLN A 622 12.44 11.49 13.57
N ASP A 623 11.41 10.98 14.25
CA ASP A 623 10.10 10.67 13.67
C ASP A 623 9.16 11.87 13.92
N LEU A 624 8.78 12.57 12.86
CA LEU A 624 7.96 13.77 12.98
C LEU A 624 6.51 13.43 13.31
N VAL A 625 6.02 12.27 12.87
CA VAL A 625 4.66 11.81 13.14
C VAL A 625 4.54 11.41 14.61
N GLU A 626 5.56 10.75 15.17
CA GLU A 626 5.67 10.48 16.62
C GLU A 626 5.61 11.79 17.41
N TRP A 627 6.41 12.79 17.04
CA TRP A 627 6.38 14.10 17.71
C TRP A 627 5.00 14.78 17.58
N GLN A 628 4.28 14.58 16.48
CA GLN A 628 2.94 15.15 16.30
C GLN A 628 1.95 14.52 17.29
N LEU A 629 2.05 13.22 17.52
CA LEU A 629 1.25 12.49 18.50
C LEU A 629 1.59 12.92 19.93
N GLU A 630 2.88 13.03 20.26
CA GLU A 630 3.36 13.48 21.58
C GLU A 630 2.85 14.89 21.92
N VAL A 631 3.01 15.84 21.00
CA VAL A 631 2.52 17.21 21.20
C VAL A 631 1.00 17.26 21.30
N ALA A 632 0.29 16.49 20.47
CA ALA A 632 -1.17 16.42 20.51
C ALA A 632 -1.69 15.81 21.83
N ALA A 633 -0.92 14.91 22.45
CA ALA A 633 -1.19 14.40 23.79
C ALA A 633 -0.88 15.41 24.91
N GLY A 634 -0.29 16.56 24.58
CA GLY A 634 0.05 17.63 25.52
C GLY A 634 1.48 17.55 26.08
N ASN A 635 2.33 16.69 25.52
CA ASN A 635 3.73 16.57 25.92
C ASN A 635 4.58 17.69 25.30
N ARG A 636 5.75 17.93 25.91
CA ARG A 636 6.74 18.90 25.41
C ARG A 636 7.53 18.33 24.24
N LEU A 637 8.16 19.21 23.47
CA LEU A 637 9.13 18.78 22.46
C LEU A 637 10.24 17.90 23.09
N PRO A 638 10.57 16.74 22.48
CA PRO A 638 11.60 15.84 23.02
C PRO A 638 13.01 16.43 23.05
N LEU A 639 13.33 17.33 22.12
CA LEU A 639 14.65 17.94 21.97
C LEU A 639 14.58 19.47 21.94
N THR A 640 15.65 20.10 22.43
CA THR A 640 15.89 21.54 22.27
C THR A 640 16.60 21.81 20.95
N GLN A 641 16.59 23.07 20.48
CA GLN A 641 17.21 23.45 19.21
C GLN A 641 18.68 22.99 19.08
N ALA A 642 19.46 23.11 20.16
CA ALA A 642 20.89 22.74 20.18
C ALA A 642 21.12 21.22 20.16
N ALA A 643 20.11 20.42 20.52
CA ALA A 643 20.18 18.97 20.58
C ALA A 643 19.71 18.28 19.28
N ILE A 644 19.14 19.03 18.33
CA ILE A 644 18.71 18.47 17.04
C ILE A 644 19.93 18.27 16.16
N PRO A 645 20.25 17.03 15.72
CA PRO A 645 21.41 16.76 14.89
C PRO A 645 21.13 17.12 13.42
N MET A 646 22.20 17.29 12.65
CA MET A 646 22.17 17.37 11.19
C MET A 646 23.28 16.47 10.65
N ALA A 647 22.92 15.26 10.20
CA ALA A 647 23.87 14.24 9.78
C ALA A 647 23.64 13.82 8.33
N GLY A 648 24.68 13.92 7.51
CA GLY A 648 24.68 13.45 6.13
C GLY A 648 23.79 14.29 5.20
N HIS A 649 23.37 13.65 4.09
CA HIS A 649 22.54 14.27 3.07
C HIS A 649 21.48 13.28 2.60
N ALA A 650 20.26 13.74 2.41
CA ALA A 650 19.13 12.93 1.96
C ALA A 650 18.47 13.53 0.72
N PHE A 651 18.00 12.64 -0.16
CA PHE A 651 17.17 12.99 -1.32
C PHE A 651 15.85 12.23 -1.25
N GLU A 652 14.77 12.87 -1.68
CA GLU A 652 13.49 12.25 -1.97
C GLU A 652 13.17 12.42 -3.45
N ALA A 653 12.65 11.37 -4.09
CA ALA A 653 12.06 11.45 -5.41
C ALA A 653 10.61 10.96 -5.37
N ARG A 654 9.70 11.76 -5.93
CA ARG A 654 8.27 11.43 -6.03
C ARG A 654 7.98 10.63 -7.29
N ILE A 655 7.60 9.37 -7.11
CA ILE A 655 7.21 8.49 -8.21
C ILE A 655 5.75 8.76 -8.55
N TYR A 656 5.49 9.36 -9.71
CA TYR A 656 4.13 9.64 -10.20
C TYR A 656 3.75 8.70 -11.34
N ALA A 657 2.47 8.31 -11.36
CA ALA A 657 1.78 7.74 -12.52
C ALA A 657 1.50 8.85 -13.53
N GLU A 658 2.51 9.24 -14.30
CA GLU A 658 2.42 10.28 -15.33
C GLU A 658 3.35 9.95 -16.49
N ASN A 659 3.11 10.55 -17.66
CA ASN A 659 3.95 10.41 -18.83
C ASN A 659 4.76 11.69 -19.10
N PRO A 660 6.05 11.76 -18.70
CA PRO A 660 6.87 12.96 -18.87
C PRO A 660 6.96 13.45 -20.31
N ARG A 661 7.05 12.53 -21.29
CA ARG A 661 7.19 12.86 -22.71
C ARG A 661 5.88 13.36 -23.32
N ASN A 662 4.75 12.92 -22.78
CA ASN A 662 3.43 13.45 -23.14
C ASN A 662 3.02 14.59 -22.19
N ASN A 663 3.91 15.57 -22.01
CA ASN A 663 3.69 16.76 -21.18
C ASN A 663 3.22 16.45 -19.74
N PHE A 664 3.73 15.35 -19.17
CA PHE A 664 3.43 14.90 -17.80
C PHE A 664 1.93 14.76 -17.55
N LEU A 665 1.20 14.23 -18.53
CA LEU A 665 -0.20 13.85 -18.33
C LEU A 665 -0.26 12.68 -17.33
N PRO A 666 -1.11 12.76 -16.29
CA PRO A 666 -1.34 11.65 -15.39
C PRO A 666 -1.89 10.43 -16.12
N ASP A 667 -1.48 9.27 -15.65
CA ASP A 667 -1.92 7.97 -16.14
C ASP A 667 -2.68 7.23 -15.03
N SER A 668 -3.56 6.31 -15.41
CA SER A 668 -4.38 5.53 -14.49
C SER A 668 -4.59 4.14 -15.05
N GLY A 669 -4.63 3.14 -14.17
CA GLY A 669 -4.71 1.74 -14.59
C GLY A 669 -4.19 0.80 -13.51
N THR A 670 -4.07 -0.48 -13.86
CA THR A 670 -3.56 -1.49 -12.93
C THR A 670 -2.04 -1.50 -12.94
N LEU A 671 -1.40 -1.54 -11.77
CA LEU A 671 0.03 -1.83 -11.62
C LEU A 671 0.28 -3.31 -11.90
N ALA A 672 0.32 -3.69 -13.18
CA ALA A 672 0.48 -5.07 -13.64
C ALA A 672 1.78 -5.71 -13.14
N TYR A 673 2.85 -4.92 -13.02
CA TYR A 673 4.11 -5.32 -12.39
C TYR A 673 4.68 -4.16 -11.60
N LEU A 674 5.19 -4.46 -10.41
CA LEU A 674 5.90 -3.51 -9.56
C LEU A 674 7.08 -4.21 -8.91
N SER A 675 8.28 -3.75 -9.24
CA SER A 675 9.51 -4.08 -8.51
C SER A 675 10.07 -2.80 -7.92
N THR A 676 10.44 -2.86 -6.64
CA THR A 676 11.03 -1.73 -5.91
C THR A 676 12.42 -2.12 -5.43
N PRO A 677 13.36 -1.17 -5.27
CA PRO A 677 14.60 -1.46 -4.58
C PRO A 677 14.31 -1.93 -3.14
N THR A 678 15.20 -2.74 -2.56
CA THR A 678 14.97 -3.29 -1.20
C THR A 678 15.25 -2.21 -0.15
N PRO A 679 14.25 -1.73 0.61
CA PRO A 679 14.49 -0.73 1.66
C PRO A 679 15.44 -1.30 2.71
N THR A 680 16.38 -0.48 3.19
CA THR A 680 17.24 -0.86 4.32
C THR A 680 16.61 -0.47 5.66
N HIS A 681 15.71 0.52 5.66
CA HIS A 681 15.02 1.00 6.84
C HIS A 681 13.56 1.34 6.55
N ILE A 682 12.72 1.32 7.59
CA ILE A 682 11.32 1.76 7.54
C ILE A 682 11.21 3.22 8.02
N PHE A 683 11.94 3.55 9.08
CA PHE A 683 12.03 4.90 9.66
C PHE A 683 13.47 5.43 9.57
N ALA A 684 13.67 6.70 9.90
CA ALA A 684 15.03 7.24 9.98
C ALA A 684 15.87 6.45 11.02
N PRO A 685 17.13 6.12 10.70
CA PRO A 685 18.01 5.45 11.65
C PRO A 685 18.29 6.38 12.84
N PRO A 686 18.37 5.85 14.08
CA PRO A 686 18.72 6.67 15.23
C PRO A 686 20.14 7.22 15.07
N LEU A 687 20.30 8.53 15.29
CA LEU A 687 21.61 9.18 15.26
C LEU A 687 22.23 9.20 16.66
N PRO A 688 23.57 9.07 16.79
CA PRO A 688 24.26 9.20 18.07
C PRO A 688 23.97 10.55 18.74
N THR A 689 23.51 10.51 20.00
CA THR A 689 23.22 11.71 20.77
C THR A 689 24.50 12.47 21.14
N ARG A 690 24.54 13.79 20.89
CA ARG A 690 25.62 14.66 21.37
C ARG A 690 25.62 14.75 22.91
N ASP A 691 26.81 14.74 23.52
CA ASP A 691 26.96 15.00 24.96
C ASP A 691 26.65 16.50 25.24
N PRO A 692 25.62 16.82 26.06
CA PRO A 692 25.21 18.20 26.34
C PRO A 692 26.27 19.06 27.04
N ALA A 693 27.33 18.44 27.58
CA ALA A 693 28.35 19.14 28.37
C ALA A 693 29.31 20.04 27.57
N LEU A 694 29.27 20.01 26.22
CA LEU A 694 30.33 20.59 25.37
C LEU A 694 30.00 21.92 24.64
N SER A 695 28.85 22.56 24.82
CA SER A 695 28.54 23.84 24.14
C SER A 695 28.02 24.94 25.07
N GLN A 696 28.93 25.79 25.59
CA GLN A 696 28.63 26.92 26.48
C GLN A 696 28.96 28.31 25.88
N THR A 697 28.67 28.56 24.60
CA THR A 697 28.69 29.92 24.04
C THR A 697 27.48 30.20 23.15
N GLU A 698 26.71 31.24 23.51
CA GLU A 698 25.32 31.50 23.10
C GLU A 698 25.12 31.92 21.62
N LEU A 699 26.18 32.19 20.85
CA LEU A 699 26.09 32.37 19.39
C LEU A 699 26.60 31.18 18.59
N ALA A 700 27.49 30.36 19.17
CA ALA A 700 28.01 29.14 18.53
C ALA A 700 27.03 27.96 18.68
N ALA A 701 26.06 28.04 19.61
CA ALA A 701 25.04 27.03 19.84
C ALA A 701 23.99 26.91 18.70
N LEU A 702 24.01 27.81 17.72
CA LEU A 702 23.12 27.80 16.55
C LEU A 702 23.82 27.35 15.25
N GLY A 703 25.15 27.15 15.27
CA GLY A 703 25.91 26.71 14.11
C GLY A 703 26.31 25.23 14.21
N PRO A 704 26.36 24.48 13.09
CA PRO A 704 27.03 23.18 13.08
C PRO A 704 28.51 23.37 13.45
N SER A 705 29.00 22.68 14.48
CA SER A 705 30.45 22.61 14.70
C SER A 705 31.04 21.71 13.62
N GLU A 706 31.79 22.30 12.68
CA GLU A 706 32.39 21.60 11.52
C GLU A 706 33.21 20.34 11.88
N ASN A 707 33.65 20.22 13.14
CA ASN A 707 34.51 19.13 13.59
C ASN A 707 33.79 17.98 14.33
N ALA A 708 32.49 18.07 14.62
CA ALA A 708 31.77 17.01 15.35
C ALA A 708 30.93 16.08 14.45
N ASP A 709 30.37 16.60 13.35
CA ASP A 709 29.47 15.83 12.48
C ASP A 709 30.21 14.99 11.42
N ALA A 710 31.46 15.33 11.11
CA ALA A 710 32.32 14.53 10.22
C ALA A 710 32.75 13.17 10.84
N ALA A 711 32.46 12.95 12.13
CA ALA A 711 32.82 11.75 12.88
C ALA A 711 31.65 10.77 13.09
N LEU A 712 30.45 11.06 12.57
CA LEU A 712 29.32 10.15 12.64
C LEU A 712 29.45 9.09 11.54
N ASP A 713 29.52 7.82 11.94
CA ASP A 713 29.55 6.68 11.01
C ASP A 713 28.15 6.49 10.41
N ILE A 714 27.82 7.28 9.39
CA ILE A 714 26.51 7.24 8.72
C ILE A 714 26.49 6.02 7.80
N VAL A 715 25.63 5.07 8.12
CA VAL A 715 25.35 3.91 7.27
C VAL A 715 24.41 4.37 6.15
N PRO A 716 24.81 4.24 4.87
CA PRO A 716 23.96 4.62 3.76
C PRO A 716 22.63 3.85 3.80
N SER A 717 21.52 4.57 3.66
CA SER A 717 20.19 4.01 3.84
C SER A 717 19.20 4.39 2.74
N LEU A 718 18.23 3.50 2.53
CA LEU A 718 17.14 3.63 1.56
C LEU A 718 15.83 3.33 2.28
N ARG A 719 14.88 4.25 2.16
CA ARG A 719 13.50 4.16 2.64
C ARG A 719 12.55 4.31 1.46
N ILE A 720 11.47 3.54 1.47
CA ILE A 720 10.40 3.65 0.48
C ILE A 720 9.09 3.84 1.21
N GLU A 721 8.37 4.91 0.88
CA GLU A 721 7.00 5.12 1.32
C GLU A 721 6.07 4.91 0.14
N GLN A 722 5.33 3.80 0.14
CA GLN A 722 4.41 3.44 -0.93
C GLN A 722 2.98 3.27 -0.43
N GLY A 723 2.04 3.78 -1.23
CA GLY A 723 0.60 3.61 -1.02
C GLY A 723 0.00 2.43 -1.79
N PHE A 724 0.73 1.88 -2.76
CA PHE A 724 0.24 0.85 -3.69
C PHE A 724 1.18 -0.37 -3.75
N THR A 725 0.61 -1.52 -4.11
CA THR A 725 1.34 -2.76 -4.39
C THR A 725 1.02 -3.26 -5.79
N GLN A 726 1.79 -4.23 -6.30
CA GLN A 726 1.45 -4.90 -7.55
C GLN A 726 0.00 -5.40 -7.54
N GLY A 727 -0.70 -5.23 -8.66
CA GLY A 727 -2.12 -5.55 -8.83
C GLY A 727 -3.08 -4.43 -8.37
N ALA A 728 -2.60 -3.40 -7.68
CA ALA A 728 -3.44 -2.27 -7.30
C ALA A 728 -3.83 -1.43 -8.52
N SER A 729 -5.01 -0.81 -8.46
CA SER A 729 -5.48 0.12 -9.49
C SER A 729 -5.24 1.57 -9.05
N ILE A 730 -4.55 2.33 -9.90
CA ILE A 730 -4.44 3.78 -9.80
C ILE A 730 -5.70 4.38 -10.41
N GLY A 731 -6.48 5.12 -9.62
CA GLY A 731 -7.72 5.77 -10.06
C GLY A 731 -7.53 7.26 -10.38
N VAL A 732 -8.49 7.85 -11.08
CA VAL A 732 -8.43 9.27 -11.53
C VAL A 732 -8.88 10.30 -10.48
N PHE A 733 -9.45 9.84 -9.36
CA PHE A 733 -10.01 10.73 -8.33
C PHE A 733 -8.97 11.27 -7.34
N TYR A 734 -7.79 10.64 -7.30
CA TYR A 734 -6.74 10.93 -6.32
C TYR A 734 -5.46 11.41 -7.00
N ASP A 735 -4.50 11.80 -6.18
CA ASP A 735 -3.18 12.18 -6.65
C ASP A 735 -2.46 11.00 -7.31
N PRO A 736 -1.76 11.20 -8.44
CA PRO A 736 -1.08 10.11 -9.16
C PRO A 736 0.21 9.61 -8.48
N MET A 737 0.60 10.11 -7.30
CA MET A 737 1.80 9.69 -6.60
C MET A 737 1.67 8.22 -6.13
N ILE A 738 2.56 7.37 -6.64
CA ILE A 738 2.62 5.95 -6.31
C ILE A 738 3.45 5.72 -5.04
N ALA A 739 4.61 6.38 -4.97
CA ALA A 739 5.58 6.20 -3.90
C ALA A 739 6.54 7.40 -3.76
N LYS A 740 7.24 7.44 -2.64
CA LYS A 740 8.40 8.29 -2.37
C LYS A 740 9.61 7.42 -2.15
N VAL A 741 10.67 7.67 -2.90
CA VAL A 741 11.97 6.99 -2.77
C VAL A 741 12.91 7.92 -2.06
N VAL A 742 13.33 7.55 -0.86
CA VAL A 742 14.15 8.38 0.03
C VAL A 742 15.48 7.69 0.25
N VAL A 743 16.58 8.40 0.00
CA VAL A 743 17.94 7.90 0.24
C VAL A 743 18.69 8.84 1.16
N HIS A 744 19.62 8.29 1.92
CA HIS A 744 20.49 9.03 2.82
C HIS A 744 21.90 8.48 2.76
N GLY A 745 22.87 9.37 2.61
CA GLY A 745 24.29 9.06 2.56
C GLY A 745 25.09 10.02 3.43
N ARG A 746 26.40 9.74 3.56
CA ARG A 746 27.35 10.57 4.30
C ARG A 746 27.46 11.99 3.73
N ASP A 747 27.30 12.11 2.43
CA ASP A 747 27.31 13.37 1.71
C ASP A 747 26.33 13.34 0.52
N ARG A 748 26.15 14.50 -0.10
CA ARG A 748 25.26 14.68 -1.26
C ARG A 748 25.64 13.76 -2.43
N THR A 749 26.92 13.48 -2.64
CA THR A 749 27.39 12.64 -3.75
C THR A 749 27.01 11.18 -3.54
N GLU A 750 27.23 10.65 -2.33
CA GLU A 750 26.85 9.30 -1.97
C GLU A 750 25.32 9.12 -2.05
N ALA A 751 24.56 10.05 -1.45
CA ALA A 751 23.11 10.02 -1.52
C ALA A 751 22.60 10.06 -2.97
N LEU A 752 23.17 10.91 -3.83
CA LEU A 752 22.77 10.98 -5.24
C LEU A 752 23.09 9.69 -6.02
N ARG A 753 24.23 9.05 -5.75
CA ARG A 753 24.56 7.73 -6.34
C ARG A 753 23.56 6.66 -5.91
N MET A 754 23.14 6.70 -4.65
CA MET A 754 22.11 5.80 -4.15
C MET A 754 20.75 6.06 -4.79
N LEU A 755 20.34 7.33 -4.93
CA LEU A 755 19.08 7.68 -5.58
C LEU A 755 19.01 7.12 -6.99
N ARG A 756 20.08 7.33 -7.77
CA ARG A 756 20.17 6.82 -9.15
C ARG A 756 20.05 5.30 -9.20
N LYS A 757 20.77 4.59 -8.33
CA LYS A 757 20.69 3.13 -8.23
C LYS A 757 19.29 2.66 -7.82
N ALA A 758 18.65 3.34 -6.86
CA ALA A 758 17.31 3.02 -6.42
C ALA A 758 16.27 3.20 -7.54
N LEU A 759 16.39 4.26 -8.34
CA LEU A 759 15.54 4.50 -9.51
C LEU A 759 15.78 3.46 -10.62
N ASP A 760 17.01 2.98 -10.80
CA ASP A 760 17.32 1.89 -11.76
C ASP A 760 16.65 0.55 -11.38
N GLU A 761 16.43 0.31 -10.08
CA GLU A 761 15.79 -0.90 -9.55
C GLU A 761 14.25 -0.77 -9.43
N TYR A 762 13.71 0.43 -9.66
CA TYR A 762 12.28 0.73 -9.56
C TYR A 762 11.58 0.50 -10.92
N HIS A 763 10.92 -0.64 -11.09
CA HIS A 763 10.28 -1.02 -12.34
C HIS A 763 8.76 -1.04 -12.22
N VAL A 764 8.08 -0.42 -13.18
CA VAL A 764 6.61 -0.37 -13.26
C VAL A 764 6.12 -0.76 -14.66
N VAL A 765 5.14 -1.68 -14.70
CA VAL A 765 4.36 -2.01 -15.91
C VAL A 765 2.88 -1.86 -15.59
N GLY A 766 2.12 -1.36 -16.56
CA GLY A 766 0.69 -1.15 -16.47
C GLY A 766 0.29 0.32 -16.65
N VAL A 767 0.96 1.22 -15.93
CA VAL A 767 0.84 2.67 -16.10
C VAL A 767 2.18 3.28 -16.52
N SER A 768 2.12 4.43 -17.19
CA SER A 768 3.27 5.31 -17.44
C SER A 768 3.75 5.92 -16.13
N THR A 769 5.06 6.08 -15.97
CA THR A 769 5.64 6.70 -14.78
C THR A 769 6.76 7.67 -15.12
N ASN A 770 7.08 8.54 -14.17
CA ASN A 770 8.19 9.49 -14.28
C ASN A 770 9.57 8.95 -13.87
N VAL A 771 9.71 7.64 -13.60
CA VAL A 771 10.95 7.04 -13.06
C VAL A 771 12.16 7.30 -13.96
N GLU A 772 12.04 7.11 -15.27
CA GLU A 772 13.14 7.37 -16.22
C GLU A 772 13.53 8.86 -16.28
N PHE A 773 12.53 9.74 -16.16
CA PHE A 773 12.75 11.18 -16.11
C PHE A 773 13.53 11.55 -14.83
N LEU A 774 13.12 11.03 -13.67
CA LEU A 774 13.81 11.22 -12.40
C LEU A 774 15.26 10.73 -12.46
N ARG A 775 15.50 9.58 -13.09
CA ARG A 775 16.84 9.02 -13.28
C ARG A 775 17.73 9.94 -14.14
N THR A 776 17.17 10.44 -15.25
CA THR A 776 17.87 11.40 -16.13
C THR A 776 18.16 12.71 -15.39
N LEU A 777 17.21 13.23 -14.61
CA LEU A 777 17.36 14.43 -13.80
C LEU A 777 18.45 14.27 -12.74
N ALA A 778 18.40 13.18 -11.96
CA ALA A 778 19.41 12.86 -10.96
C ALA A 778 20.82 12.64 -11.56
N GLY A 779 20.90 12.32 -12.86
CA GLY A 779 22.15 12.21 -13.62
C GLY A 779 22.59 13.49 -14.35
N ASN A 780 21.81 14.57 -14.30
CA ASN A 780 22.11 15.81 -14.99
C ASN A 780 23.32 16.52 -14.35
N GLY A 781 24.23 17.06 -15.17
CA GLY A 781 25.46 17.71 -14.70
C GLY A 781 25.20 18.91 -13.78
N ALA A 782 24.24 19.77 -14.13
CA ALA A 782 23.87 20.94 -13.32
C ALA A 782 23.27 20.52 -11.97
N PHE A 783 22.46 19.45 -11.95
CA PHE A 783 21.90 18.91 -10.69
C PHE A 783 23.00 18.31 -9.79
N ILE A 784 23.96 17.58 -10.37
CA ILE A 784 25.12 17.03 -9.65
C ILE A 784 25.95 18.17 -9.02
N ASN A 785 26.13 19.28 -9.74
CA ASN A 785 26.87 20.46 -9.27
C ASN A 785 26.11 21.35 -8.29
N ALA A 786 24.88 20.98 -7.92
CA ALA A 786 23.97 21.76 -7.07
C ALA A 786 23.56 23.13 -7.66
N GLU A 787 23.53 23.25 -8.98
CA GLU A 787 23.03 24.42 -9.72
C GLU A 787 21.50 24.37 -9.83
N VAL A 788 20.81 24.40 -8.68
CA VAL A 788 19.35 24.23 -8.59
C VAL A 788 18.61 25.58 -8.57
N GLU A 789 17.47 25.64 -9.26
CA GLU A 789 16.53 26.76 -9.28
C GLU A 789 15.12 26.28 -9.70
N THR A 790 14.07 27.05 -9.41
CA THR A 790 12.68 26.65 -9.76
C THR A 790 12.41 26.55 -11.26
N GLY A 791 13.28 27.11 -12.10
CA GLY A 791 13.29 27.02 -13.56
C GLY A 791 14.12 25.85 -14.14
N PHE A 792 14.62 24.93 -13.30
CA PHE A 792 15.58 23.89 -13.71
C PHE A 792 15.09 23.04 -14.90
N ILE A 793 13.87 22.50 -14.82
CA ILE A 793 13.35 21.57 -15.85
C ILE A 793 13.20 22.27 -17.22
N PRO A 794 12.55 23.45 -17.34
CA PRO A 794 12.53 24.20 -18.59
C PRO A 794 13.92 24.56 -19.14
N LYS A 795 14.86 24.94 -18.26
CA LYS A 795 16.21 25.36 -18.65
C LYS A 795 17.04 24.21 -19.23
N HIS A 796 16.94 23.02 -18.64
CA HIS A 796 17.67 21.82 -19.07
C HIS A 796 16.81 20.85 -19.89
N PHE A 797 15.74 21.33 -20.53
CA PHE A 797 14.75 20.49 -21.21
C PHE A 797 15.37 19.50 -22.22
N ASN A 798 16.29 19.96 -23.06
CA ASN A 798 16.90 19.11 -24.10
C ASN A 798 17.75 17.97 -23.50
N GLU A 799 18.38 18.19 -22.35
CA GLU A 799 19.19 17.19 -21.64
C GLU A 799 18.30 16.20 -20.88
N LEU A 800 17.15 16.67 -20.37
CA LEU A 800 16.18 15.84 -19.64
C LEU A 800 15.27 15.01 -20.55
N PHE A 801 15.08 15.45 -21.80
CA PHE A 801 14.24 14.80 -22.80
C PHE A 801 15.02 14.51 -24.09
N PRO A 802 16.10 13.71 -24.04
CA PRO A 802 16.81 13.34 -25.25
C PRO A 802 15.88 12.58 -26.22
N PRO A 803 16.14 12.63 -27.55
CA PRO A 803 15.39 11.82 -28.52
C PRO A 803 15.39 10.33 -28.15
N LEU A 804 14.29 9.64 -28.42
CA LEU A 804 14.22 8.19 -28.22
C LEU A 804 15.03 7.48 -29.30
N GLU A 805 16.04 6.73 -28.90
CA GLU A 805 16.83 5.90 -29.81
C GLU A 805 16.10 4.58 -30.11
N PRO A 806 16.28 4.01 -31.31
CA PRO A 806 15.74 2.69 -31.61
C PRO A 806 16.37 1.62 -30.70
N PRO A 807 15.63 0.56 -30.32
CA PRO A 807 16.18 -0.50 -29.48
C PRO A 807 17.43 -1.13 -30.09
N SER A 808 18.45 -1.37 -29.26
CA SER A 808 19.68 -2.02 -29.71
C SER A 808 19.44 -3.48 -30.11
N LEU A 809 20.28 -4.01 -31.00
CA LEU A 809 20.26 -5.43 -31.39
C LEU A 809 20.40 -6.36 -30.18
N ILE A 810 21.15 -5.95 -29.15
CA ILE A 810 21.28 -6.70 -27.89
C ILE A 810 19.95 -6.77 -27.14
N THR A 811 19.12 -5.72 -27.18
CA THR A 811 17.78 -5.72 -26.57
C THR A 811 16.87 -6.74 -27.24
N PHE A 812 16.90 -6.81 -28.58
CA PHE A 812 16.20 -7.85 -29.34
C PHE A 812 16.72 -9.25 -29.01
N ALA A 813 18.04 -9.43 -28.90
CA ALA A 813 18.65 -10.70 -28.51
C ALA A 813 18.13 -11.19 -27.15
N LYS A 814 18.15 -10.31 -26.14
CA LYS A 814 17.68 -10.59 -24.78
C LYS A 814 16.18 -10.94 -24.76
N ALA A 815 15.34 -10.17 -25.47
CA ALA A 815 13.90 -10.43 -25.56
C ALA A 815 13.57 -11.76 -26.26
N GLY A 816 14.28 -12.07 -27.35
CA GLY A 816 14.13 -13.35 -28.05
C GLY A 816 14.56 -14.53 -27.16
N LEU A 817 15.72 -14.41 -26.51
CA LEU A 817 16.24 -15.42 -25.60
C LEU A 817 15.32 -15.68 -24.40
N PHE A 818 14.81 -14.61 -23.77
CA PHE A 818 13.82 -14.69 -22.71
C PHE A 818 12.57 -15.46 -23.15
N THR A 819 12.02 -15.14 -24.32
CA THR A 819 10.82 -15.80 -24.85
C THR A 819 11.06 -17.29 -25.09
N VAL A 820 12.24 -17.68 -25.59
CA VAL A 820 12.60 -19.11 -25.76
C VAL A 820 12.71 -19.82 -24.43
N LEU A 821 13.41 -19.23 -23.45
CA LEU A 821 13.63 -19.83 -22.14
C LEU A 821 12.34 -19.95 -21.32
N ARG A 822 11.50 -18.91 -21.32
CA ARG A 822 10.20 -18.89 -20.63
C ARG A 822 9.31 -20.04 -21.10
N ASP A 823 9.22 -20.23 -22.42
CA ASP A 823 8.34 -21.25 -23.00
C ASP A 823 8.91 -22.66 -22.83
N GLN A 824 10.22 -22.82 -22.63
CA GLN A 824 10.82 -24.12 -22.29
C GLN A 824 10.51 -24.58 -20.85
N LEU A 825 10.36 -23.63 -19.91
CA LEU A 825 10.03 -23.91 -18.51
C LEU A 825 8.53 -24.17 -18.27
N SER A 826 7.67 -23.89 -19.26
CA SER A 826 6.21 -23.90 -19.13
C SER A 826 5.55 -25.29 -19.18
N VAL A 827 6.29 -26.37 -18.88
CA VAL A 827 5.68 -27.66 -18.54
C VAL A 827 5.73 -27.76 -17.03
N GLU A 828 4.56 -27.64 -16.37
CA GLU A 828 4.32 -27.81 -14.92
C GLU A 828 4.65 -29.24 -14.43
N ALA A 829 5.84 -29.73 -14.72
CA ALA A 829 6.24 -31.08 -14.45
C ALA A 829 6.82 -31.15 -13.03
N GLN A 830 5.93 -31.16 -12.02
CA GLN A 830 6.25 -31.76 -10.70
C GLN A 830 6.69 -33.23 -10.83
N VAL A 831 6.53 -33.83 -12.01
CA VAL A 831 7.00 -35.16 -12.39
C VAL A 831 8.17 -35.03 -13.36
N SER A 832 9.35 -35.50 -12.98
CA SER A 832 10.49 -35.64 -13.90
C SER A 832 10.12 -36.61 -15.04
N THR A 833 9.82 -36.08 -16.22
CA THR A 833 9.53 -36.88 -17.42
C THR A 833 10.57 -36.63 -18.51
N PRO A 834 10.77 -37.57 -19.46
CA PRO A 834 11.60 -37.32 -20.63
C PRO A 834 11.13 -36.10 -21.44
N TRP A 835 9.82 -35.81 -21.42
CA TRP A 835 9.23 -34.68 -22.14
C TRP A 835 9.48 -33.32 -21.45
N SER A 836 9.75 -33.30 -20.15
CA SER A 836 10.14 -32.08 -19.41
C SER A 836 11.67 -31.87 -19.37
N ASN A 837 12.46 -32.95 -19.34
CA ASN A 837 13.93 -32.85 -19.25
C ASN A 837 14.65 -32.82 -20.61
N LEU A 838 13.99 -33.23 -21.70
CA LEU A 838 14.57 -33.30 -23.05
C LEU A 838 13.87 -32.35 -24.04
N THR A 839 13.16 -31.31 -23.57
CA THR A 839 12.38 -30.36 -24.39
C THR A 839 13.15 -29.83 -25.61
N SER A 840 14.43 -29.57 -25.43
CA SER A 840 15.34 -29.04 -26.46
C SER A 840 16.20 -30.11 -27.16
N ARG A 841 16.02 -31.39 -26.84
CA ARG A 841 16.76 -32.48 -27.49
C ARG A 841 16.01 -32.92 -28.75
N ARG A 842 16.75 -33.09 -29.84
CA ARG A 842 16.26 -33.72 -31.07
C ARG A 842 17.13 -34.95 -31.35
N PHE A 843 16.51 -36.04 -31.78
CA PHE A 843 17.23 -37.28 -32.08
C PHE A 843 17.79 -37.19 -33.50
N GLY A 844 19.07 -37.53 -33.69
CA GLY A 844 19.73 -37.49 -35.01
C GLY A 844 20.68 -36.31 -35.27
N GLY A 845 21.03 -35.52 -34.24
CA GLY A 845 21.98 -34.40 -34.37
C GLY A 845 21.36 -33.06 -34.79
N GLU A 846 20.04 -33.01 -34.93
CA GLU A 846 19.31 -31.76 -35.14
C GLU A 846 19.43 -30.82 -33.92
N VAL A 847 19.58 -29.53 -34.20
CA VAL A 847 19.71 -28.50 -33.17
C VAL A 847 18.35 -27.83 -32.98
N TYR A 848 17.89 -27.69 -31.73
CA TYR A 848 16.65 -26.98 -31.46
C TYR A 848 16.83 -25.48 -31.74
N GLN A 849 16.15 -24.98 -32.76
CA GLN A 849 16.12 -23.58 -33.14
C GLN A 849 14.68 -23.05 -33.07
N ARG A 850 14.52 -21.85 -32.53
CA ARG A 850 13.25 -21.12 -32.51
C ARG A 850 13.43 -19.70 -33.01
N THR A 851 12.55 -19.28 -33.91
CA THR A 851 12.55 -17.92 -34.47
C THR A 851 11.33 -17.16 -33.95
N ILE A 852 11.57 -15.96 -33.43
CA ILE A 852 10.56 -15.07 -32.85
C ILE A 852 10.59 -13.77 -33.63
N GLN A 853 9.42 -13.25 -33.99
CA GLN A 853 9.28 -11.92 -34.55
C GLN A 853 9.03 -10.93 -33.41
N LEU A 854 9.76 -9.83 -33.40
CA LEU A 854 9.63 -8.75 -32.43
C LEU A 854 9.52 -7.43 -33.18
N GLN A 855 8.67 -6.53 -32.70
CA GLN A 855 8.57 -5.17 -33.25
C GLN A 855 8.50 -4.15 -32.12
N THR A 856 8.76 -2.89 -32.43
CA THR A 856 8.52 -1.78 -31.50
C THR A 856 7.01 -1.49 -31.38
N ASP A 857 6.59 -0.82 -30.31
CA ASP A 857 5.18 -0.48 -30.10
C ASP A 857 4.63 0.48 -31.18
N ALA A 858 5.51 1.23 -31.87
CA ALA A 858 5.18 2.07 -33.02
C ALA A 858 4.84 1.28 -34.31
N GLY A 859 5.15 -0.02 -34.36
CA GLY A 859 4.88 -0.89 -35.52
C GLY A 859 5.82 -0.67 -36.71
N GLU A 860 6.87 0.15 -36.54
CA GLU A 860 7.82 0.49 -37.59
C GLU A 860 8.96 -0.55 -37.60
N ASN A 861 8.76 -1.62 -38.37
CA ASN A 861 9.67 -2.74 -38.67
C ASN A 861 9.67 -3.92 -37.67
N SER A 862 9.54 -5.13 -38.24
CA SER A 862 9.64 -6.41 -37.51
C SER A 862 11.06 -6.97 -37.63
N THR A 863 11.66 -7.28 -36.49
CA THR A 863 12.98 -7.90 -36.34
C THR A 863 12.82 -9.38 -36.00
N SER A 864 13.52 -10.23 -36.74
CA SER A 864 13.50 -11.68 -36.60
C SER A 864 14.67 -12.15 -35.74
N VAL A 865 14.38 -12.73 -34.58
CA VAL A 865 15.39 -13.28 -33.66
C VAL A 865 15.33 -14.81 -33.66
N SER A 866 16.36 -15.46 -34.17
CA SER A 866 16.52 -16.91 -34.16
C SER A 866 17.45 -17.34 -33.04
N VAL A 867 16.99 -18.19 -32.13
CA VAL A 867 17.74 -18.70 -30.98
C VAL A 867 17.92 -20.20 -31.13
N THR A 868 19.16 -20.65 -31.09
CA THR A 868 19.59 -22.04 -31.33
C THR A 868 20.26 -22.60 -30.07
N HIS A 869 19.69 -23.65 -29.47
CA HIS A 869 20.20 -24.24 -28.23
C HIS A 869 21.35 -25.23 -28.49
N LYS A 870 22.52 -24.98 -27.88
CA LYS A 870 23.74 -25.80 -28.03
C LYS A 870 23.98 -26.80 -26.89
N GLY A 871 23.20 -26.72 -25.80
CA GLY A 871 23.41 -27.50 -24.57
C GLY A 871 24.11 -26.69 -23.48
N ASN A 872 24.05 -27.15 -22.22
CA ASN A 872 24.65 -26.50 -21.05
C ASN A 872 24.33 -25.00 -20.89
N ASN A 873 23.07 -24.60 -21.17
CA ASN A 873 22.63 -23.21 -21.14
C ASN A 873 23.38 -22.27 -22.12
N LEU A 874 23.94 -22.82 -23.21
CA LEU A 874 24.56 -22.07 -24.29
C LEU A 874 23.61 -21.95 -25.49
N TYR A 875 23.58 -20.76 -26.07
CA TYR A 875 22.70 -20.40 -27.18
C TYR A 875 23.47 -19.64 -28.26
N ASP A 876 23.22 -19.96 -29.53
CA ASP A 876 23.56 -19.09 -30.65
C ASP A 876 22.33 -18.25 -31.01
N ILE A 877 22.50 -16.95 -31.23
CA ILE A 877 21.42 -16.01 -31.55
C ILE A 877 21.74 -15.33 -32.87
N VAL A 878 20.81 -15.37 -33.82
CA VAL A 878 20.91 -14.70 -35.13
C VAL A 878 19.75 -13.72 -35.27
N ILE A 879 20.06 -12.44 -35.50
CA ILE A 879 19.09 -11.35 -35.66
C ILE A 879 19.08 -10.90 -37.12
N ASP A 880 17.90 -10.89 -37.74
CA ASP A 880 17.65 -10.54 -39.15
C ASP A 880 18.58 -11.26 -40.15
N GLY A 881 19.09 -12.44 -39.77
CA GLY A 881 20.02 -13.22 -40.59
C GLY A 881 21.43 -12.60 -40.75
N THR A 882 21.71 -11.46 -40.13
CA THR A 882 22.92 -10.68 -40.37
C THR A 882 23.80 -10.54 -39.13
N TYR A 883 23.21 -10.36 -37.95
CA TYR A 883 23.94 -10.21 -36.70
C TYR A 883 23.92 -11.51 -35.91
N THR A 884 25.10 -12.03 -35.54
CA THR A 884 25.23 -13.34 -34.88
C THR A 884 25.98 -13.23 -33.56
N LEU A 885 25.39 -13.77 -32.50
CA LEU A 885 26.01 -13.98 -31.20
C LEU A 885 26.20 -15.49 -30.99
N ASN A 886 27.43 -15.94 -30.78
CA ASN A 886 27.74 -17.35 -30.62
C ASN A 886 27.98 -17.69 -29.14
N SER A 887 27.51 -18.86 -28.71
CA SER A 887 27.79 -19.40 -27.37
C SER A 887 27.42 -18.46 -26.21
N VAL A 888 26.28 -17.78 -26.33
CA VAL A 888 25.70 -16.94 -25.27
C VAL A 888 25.28 -17.84 -24.12
N GLN A 889 25.89 -17.66 -22.94
CA GLN A 889 25.47 -18.34 -21.73
C GLN A 889 24.28 -17.61 -21.14
N ALA A 890 23.13 -18.28 -21.00
CA ALA A 890 21.94 -17.65 -20.46
C ALA A 890 21.00 -18.58 -19.70
N ARG A 891 20.32 -18.04 -18.71
CA ARG A 891 19.27 -18.72 -17.94
C ARG A 891 18.28 -17.71 -17.39
N LEU A 892 17.09 -18.17 -17.05
CA LEU A 892 16.19 -17.41 -16.19
C LEU A 892 16.59 -17.65 -14.72
N GLU A 893 16.74 -16.57 -13.96
CA GLU A 893 16.94 -16.64 -12.50
C GLU A 893 15.61 -16.83 -11.77
N ASN A 894 14.55 -16.21 -12.30
CA ASN A 894 13.16 -16.34 -11.88
C ASN A 894 12.25 -16.09 -13.12
N ALA A 895 10.94 -15.94 -12.95
CA ALA A 895 10.00 -15.85 -14.08
C ALA A 895 10.18 -14.63 -15.00
N ASP A 896 10.79 -13.55 -14.52
CA ASP A 896 10.93 -12.27 -15.23
C ASP A 896 12.38 -11.81 -15.40
N THR A 897 13.36 -12.47 -14.77
CA THR A 897 14.76 -12.02 -14.76
C THR A 897 15.64 -12.95 -15.59
N LEU A 898 16.14 -12.42 -16.71
CA LEU A 898 17.12 -13.05 -17.58
C LEU A 898 18.54 -12.75 -17.10
N VAL A 899 19.35 -13.79 -16.93
CA VAL A 899 20.80 -13.68 -16.72
C VAL A 899 21.50 -14.15 -17.99
N ALA A 900 22.30 -13.29 -18.60
CA ALA A 900 22.99 -13.61 -19.84
C ALA A 900 24.39 -12.99 -19.91
N THR A 901 25.34 -13.73 -20.46
CA THR A 901 26.68 -13.26 -20.83
C THR A 901 26.73 -13.09 -22.34
N ILE A 902 26.67 -11.84 -22.80
CA ILE A 902 26.71 -11.47 -24.22
C ILE A 902 27.96 -10.62 -24.46
N ASP A 903 28.77 -10.94 -25.46
CA ASP A 903 30.03 -10.25 -25.77
C ASP A 903 30.96 -10.07 -24.55
N GLY A 904 31.04 -11.11 -23.70
CA GLY A 904 31.85 -11.10 -22.47
C GLY A 904 31.26 -10.27 -21.31
N HIS A 905 30.12 -9.61 -21.51
CA HIS A 905 29.45 -8.82 -20.48
C HIS A 905 28.34 -9.63 -19.82
N HIS A 906 28.51 -9.92 -18.54
CA HIS A 906 27.48 -10.55 -17.72
C HIS A 906 26.44 -9.51 -17.30
N SER A 907 25.17 -9.76 -17.62
CA SER A 907 24.06 -8.85 -17.30
C SER A 907 22.86 -9.58 -16.70
N LYS A 908 22.15 -8.89 -15.80
CA LYS A 908 20.82 -9.25 -15.33
C LYS A 908 19.83 -8.28 -15.96
N THR A 909 18.76 -8.78 -16.57
CA THR A 909 17.77 -7.96 -17.27
C THR A 909 16.38 -8.41 -16.87
N THR A 910 15.55 -7.49 -16.40
CA THR A 910 14.15 -7.77 -16.05
C THR A 910 13.30 -7.61 -17.31
N ILE A 911 12.54 -8.63 -17.67
CA ILE A 911 11.68 -8.69 -18.85
C ILE A 911 10.30 -9.16 -18.40
N VAL A 912 9.33 -8.25 -18.43
CA VAL A 912 7.96 -8.51 -17.99
C VAL A 912 7.07 -8.71 -19.21
N SER A 913 6.52 -9.91 -19.35
CA SER A 913 5.51 -10.24 -20.36
C SER A 913 4.13 -9.76 -19.91
N GLN A 914 3.52 -8.90 -20.71
CA GLN A 914 2.15 -8.42 -20.57
C GLN A 914 1.32 -8.95 -21.73
N LYS A 915 0.56 -10.01 -21.46
CA LYS A 915 -0.35 -10.60 -22.45
C LYS A 915 -1.55 -9.68 -22.69
N PRO A 916 -2.13 -9.68 -23.90
CA PRO A 916 -3.35 -8.93 -24.17
C PRO A 916 -4.52 -9.48 -23.33
N HIS A 917 -5.46 -8.61 -22.98
CA HIS A 917 -6.63 -9.00 -22.21
C HIS A 917 -7.47 -10.04 -22.99
N PRO A 918 -7.95 -11.15 -22.37
CA PRO A 918 -8.63 -12.23 -23.09
C PRO A 918 -9.88 -11.81 -23.88
N ALA A 919 -10.53 -10.72 -23.45
CA ALA A 919 -11.70 -10.16 -24.11
C ALA A 919 -11.40 -9.28 -25.34
N VAL A 920 -10.13 -9.04 -25.67
CA VAL A 920 -9.72 -8.21 -26.81
C VAL A 920 -9.42 -9.11 -28.00
N PRO A 921 -10.15 -8.99 -29.13
CA PRO A 921 -9.85 -9.75 -30.34
C PRO A 921 -8.45 -9.44 -30.86
N ALA A 922 -7.77 -10.47 -31.38
CA ALA A 922 -6.47 -10.29 -31.99
C ALA A 922 -6.57 -9.40 -33.23
N SER A 923 -5.72 -8.37 -33.32
CA SER A 923 -5.64 -7.45 -34.45
C SER A 923 -4.19 -7.13 -34.80
N GLN A 924 -3.99 -6.31 -35.84
CA GLN A 924 -2.67 -5.77 -36.16
C GLN A 924 -2.22 -4.63 -35.22
N SER A 925 -3.09 -4.17 -34.31
CA SER A 925 -2.73 -3.17 -33.32
C SER A 925 -1.88 -3.79 -32.19
N SER A 926 -0.80 -3.10 -31.82
CA SER A 926 0.09 -3.50 -30.73
C SER A 926 -0.62 -3.64 -29.37
N ASN A 927 -1.68 -2.88 -29.13
CA ASN A 927 -2.53 -2.99 -27.93
C ASN A 927 -3.23 -4.35 -27.78
N THR A 928 -3.31 -5.13 -28.87
CA THR A 928 -3.97 -6.46 -28.90
C THR A 928 -2.96 -7.61 -28.94
N MET A 929 -1.67 -7.29 -28.86
CA MET A 929 -0.57 -8.23 -28.94
C MET A 929 0.11 -8.38 -27.57
N GLU A 930 0.96 -9.40 -27.44
CA GLU A 930 1.76 -9.57 -26.23
C GLU A 930 2.91 -8.55 -26.22
N ARG A 931 3.04 -7.81 -25.12
CA ARG A 931 4.10 -6.83 -24.89
C ARG A 931 5.18 -7.41 -23.98
N LEU A 932 6.43 -7.23 -24.35
CA LEU A 932 7.61 -7.51 -23.54
C LEU A 932 8.19 -6.17 -23.09
N ASN A 933 8.10 -5.88 -21.79
CA ASN A 933 8.69 -4.70 -21.18
C ASN A 933 10.09 -5.08 -20.70
N VAL A 934 11.12 -4.65 -21.42
CA VAL A 934 12.53 -4.95 -21.16
C VAL A 934 13.13 -3.79 -20.38
N PHE A 935 13.54 -4.04 -19.14
CA PHE A 935 14.28 -3.11 -18.30
C PHE A 935 15.77 -3.43 -18.34
N SER A 936 16.56 -2.58 -18.99
CA SER A 936 18.03 -2.68 -19.09
C SER A 936 18.64 -1.30 -18.97
N ASP A 937 19.73 -1.19 -18.21
CA ASP A 937 20.53 0.04 -18.11
C ASP A 937 19.67 1.26 -17.70
N GLY A 938 18.71 1.02 -16.79
CA GLY A 938 17.76 2.01 -16.26
C GLY A 938 16.66 2.44 -17.24
N HIS A 939 16.59 1.87 -18.45
CA HIS A 939 15.61 2.20 -19.48
C HIS A 939 14.59 1.08 -19.66
N LYS A 940 13.32 1.45 -19.84
CA LYS A 940 12.24 0.56 -20.24
C LYS A 940 12.06 0.63 -21.75
N THR A 941 12.31 -0.49 -22.43
CA THR A 941 11.98 -0.68 -23.83
C THR A 941 10.78 -1.60 -23.96
N THR A 942 9.76 -1.18 -24.69
CA THR A 942 8.59 -2.04 -24.98
C THR A 942 8.73 -2.65 -26.37
N LEU A 943 8.84 -3.97 -26.41
CA LEU A 943 8.78 -4.77 -27.63
C LEU A 943 7.45 -5.52 -27.68
N VAL A 944 7.00 -5.87 -28.87
CA VAL A 944 5.73 -6.56 -29.10
C VAL A 944 5.98 -7.83 -29.86
N ILE A 945 5.34 -8.93 -29.45
CA ILE A 945 5.30 -10.19 -30.20
C ILE A 945 4.06 -10.14 -31.11
N PRO A 946 4.21 -10.06 -32.45
CA PRO A 946 3.09 -10.01 -33.36
C PRO A 946 2.20 -11.24 -33.25
N SER A 947 0.88 -11.02 -33.26
CA SER A 947 -0.10 -12.10 -33.31
C SER A 947 0.13 -12.98 -34.55
N PRO A 948 0.09 -14.33 -34.41
CA PRO A 948 0.31 -15.21 -35.53
C PRO A 948 -0.84 -15.09 -36.55
N LYS A 949 -0.52 -15.29 -37.83
CA LYS A 949 -1.48 -15.10 -38.95
C LYS A 949 -2.79 -15.88 -38.78
N TRP A 950 -2.73 -17.10 -38.22
CA TRP A 950 -3.94 -17.90 -37.97
C TRP A 950 -4.84 -17.27 -36.91
N LEU A 951 -4.27 -16.65 -35.87
CA LEU A 951 -5.04 -15.99 -34.81
C LEU A 951 -5.70 -14.71 -35.35
N LEU A 952 -4.99 -13.96 -36.18
CA LEU A 952 -5.55 -12.81 -36.89
C LEU A 952 -6.70 -13.22 -37.84
N SER A 953 -6.59 -14.38 -38.49
CA SER A 953 -7.66 -14.88 -39.37
C SER A 953 -8.94 -15.27 -38.64
N LEU A 954 -8.88 -15.51 -37.32
CA LEU A 954 -10.06 -15.75 -36.47
C LEU A 954 -10.76 -14.45 -36.04
N GLY A 955 -10.08 -13.30 -36.10
CA GLY A 955 -10.62 -11.98 -35.75
C GLY A 955 -11.09 -11.13 -36.95
N GLY A 956 -10.96 -11.67 -38.16
CA GLY A 956 -11.19 -10.96 -39.43
C GLY A 956 -12.62 -10.44 -39.65
N ASP A 957 -13.61 -10.95 -38.92
CA ASP A 957 -15.01 -10.51 -39.05
C ASP A 957 -15.36 -9.28 -38.17
N VAL A 958 -14.47 -8.83 -37.28
CA VAL A 958 -14.81 -7.80 -36.27
C VAL A 958 -13.99 -6.51 -36.38
N VAL A 959 -12.75 -6.50 -36.89
CA VAL A 959 -11.85 -5.33 -36.71
C VAL A 959 -11.28 -4.84 -38.04
N GLY A 960 -11.99 -3.89 -38.65
CA GLY A 960 -11.57 -3.23 -39.88
C GLY A 960 -12.47 -2.05 -40.25
N ALA A 961 -12.53 -1.01 -39.41
CA ALA A 961 -13.28 0.21 -39.71
C ALA A 961 -12.43 1.47 -39.49
N LYS A 962 -12.45 2.38 -40.48
CA LYS A 962 -11.69 3.65 -40.50
C LYS A 962 -12.33 4.78 -39.66
N GLY A 963 -13.36 4.49 -38.84
CA GLY A 963 -14.19 5.49 -38.14
C GLY A 963 -14.24 5.40 -36.62
N ALA A 964 -13.36 4.61 -35.99
CA ALA A 964 -13.36 4.35 -34.55
C ALA A 964 -12.98 5.57 -33.69
N LEU A 965 -13.83 5.92 -32.73
CA LEU A 965 -13.55 6.90 -31.66
C LEU A 965 -12.84 6.21 -30.49
N LYS A 966 -11.67 6.73 -30.13
CA LYS A 966 -10.83 6.19 -29.06
C LYS A 966 -10.73 7.17 -27.89
N ALA A 967 -10.51 6.64 -26.69
CA ALA A 967 -10.18 7.44 -25.52
C ALA A 967 -8.82 8.12 -25.75
N PRO A 968 -8.72 9.46 -25.72
CA PRO A 968 -7.47 10.17 -25.94
C PRO A 968 -6.54 10.14 -24.71
N MET A 969 -7.08 9.74 -23.56
CA MET A 969 -6.39 9.61 -22.29
C MET A 969 -7.22 8.71 -21.36
N PRO A 970 -6.62 8.14 -20.30
CA PRO A 970 -7.37 7.36 -19.33
C PRO A 970 -8.44 8.24 -18.67
N SER A 971 -9.68 7.76 -18.70
CA SER A 971 -10.84 8.59 -18.35
C SER A 971 -11.99 7.74 -17.81
N LEU A 972 -12.84 8.37 -17.00
CA LEU A 972 -14.17 7.83 -16.66
C LEU A 972 -15.14 8.16 -17.79
N VAL A 973 -15.87 7.18 -18.31
CA VAL A 973 -16.96 7.43 -19.25
C VAL A 973 -18.14 7.98 -18.46
N VAL A 974 -18.35 9.30 -18.52
CA VAL A 974 -19.46 9.97 -17.83
C VAL A 974 -20.77 9.61 -18.49
N GLU A 975 -20.82 9.70 -19.81
CA GLU A 975 -22.06 9.59 -20.56
C GLU A 975 -21.81 9.04 -21.97
N VAL A 976 -22.65 8.10 -22.41
CA VAL A 976 -22.70 7.65 -23.81
C VAL A 976 -24.00 8.17 -24.40
N ARG A 977 -23.92 9.03 -25.42
CA ARG A 977 -25.05 9.79 -25.98
C ARG A 977 -25.68 9.17 -27.23
N VAL A 978 -25.16 8.04 -27.67
CA VAL A 978 -25.61 7.34 -28.88
C VAL A 978 -25.91 5.87 -28.56
N LYS A 979 -26.66 5.23 -29.43
CA LYS A 979 -26.96 3.79 -29.41
C LYS A 979 -26.46 3.14 -30.70
N VAL A 980 -26.23 1.83 -30.64
CA VAL A 980 -25.94 1.03 -31.83
C VAL A 980 -27.11 1.16 -32.82
N GLY A 981 -26.81 1.53 -34.07
CA GLY A 981 -27.78 1.81 -35.13
C GLY A 981 -28.14 3.29 -35.29
N ASP A 982 -27.71 4.18 -34.38
CA ASP A 982 -27.97 5.63 -34.51
C ASP A 982 -27.14 6.23 -35.65
N ARG A 983 -27.74 7.15 -36.41
CA ARG A 983 -27.03 7.98 -37.40
C ARG A 983 -26.45 9.22 -36.69
N VAL A 984 -25.18 9.50 -36.93
CA VAL A 984 -24.45 10.63 -36.33
C VAL A 984 -23.92 11.58 -37.40
N GLU A 985 -23.94 12.88 -37.12
CA GLU A 985 -23.38 13.93 -37.98
C GLU A 985 -21.95 14.29 -37.58
N LYS A 986 -21.17 14.87 -38.51
CA LYS A 986 -19.83 15.37 -38.22
C LYS A 986 -19.87 16.43 -37.11
N GLY A 987 -19.09 16.23 -36.05
CA GLY A 987 -19.00 17.12 -34.90
C GLY A 987 -20.03 16.85 -33.79
N GLN A 988 -20.97 15.93 -34.01
CA GLN A 988 -21.93 15.49 -33.00
C GLN A 988 -21.20 14.80 -31.84
N VAL A 989 -21.59 15.11 -30.60
CA VAL A 989 -21.02 14.47 -29.40
C VAL A 989 -21.55 13.05 -29.30
N VAL A 990 -20.63 12.11 -29.10
CA VAL A 990 -20.92 10.66 -29.06
C VAL A 990 -20.74 10.13 -27.64
N VAL A 991 -19.62 10.49 -26.99
CA VAL A 991 -19.26 10.07 -25.63
C VAL A 991 -18.71 11.28 -24.88
N VAL A 992 -19.08 11.42 -23.61
CA VAL A 992 -18.46 12.36 -22.67
C VAL A 992 -17.61 11.56 -21.71
N ILE A 993 -16.35 11.96 -21.59
CA ILE A 993 -15.38 11.36 -20.68
C ILE A 993 -14.91 12.41 -19.67
N GLU A 994 -14.60 12.01 -18.46
CA GLU A 994 -14.00 12.85 -17.43
C GLU A 994 -12.58 12.35 -17.13
N SER A 995 -11.64 13.27 -17.22
CA SER A 995 -10.28 13.07 -16.74
C SER A 995 -9.81 14.32 -16.01
N MET A 996 -9.10 14.15 -14.91
CA MET A 996 -8.59 15.25 -14.09
C MET A 996 -9.64 16.33 -13.73
N LYS A 997 -10.86 15.92 -13.35
CA LYS A 997 -11.99 16.82 -13.00
C LYS A 997 -12.44 17.74 -14.15
N THR A 998 -12.12 17.36 -15.39
CA THR A 998 -12.50 18.08 -16.60
C THR A 998 -13.22 17.14 -17.54
N GLU A 999 -14.43 17.53 -17.95
CA GLU A 999 -15.20 16.78 -18.95
C GLU A 999 -14.70 17.11 -20.37
N THR A 1000 -14.47 16.06 -21.15
CA THR A 1000 -14.12 16.14 -22.57
C THR A 1000 -15.18 15.42 -23.40
N ALA A 1001 -15.77 16.15 -24.35
CA ALA A 1001 -16.77 15.60 -25.26
C ALA A 1001 -16.08 15.06 -26.52
N LEU A 1002 -16.11 13.75 -26.72
CA LEU A 1002 -15.64 13.09 -27.95
C LEU A 1002 -16.71 13.20 -29.04
N ARG A 1003 -16.28 13.59 -30.24
CA ARG A 1003 -17.17 13.98 -31.35
C ARG A 1003 -16.89 13.16 -32.60
N ALA A 1004 -17.94 12.80 -33.34
CA ALA A 1004 -17.81 12.08 -34.60
C ALA A 1004 -17.01 12.91 -35.62
N HIS A 1005 -16.00 12.29 -36.26
CA HIS A 1005 -15.13 12.96 -37.22
C HIS A 1005 -15.74 13.09 -38.63
N ALA A 1006 -16.76 12.29 -38.93
CA ALA A 1006 -17.50 12.23 -40.20
C ALA A 1006 -18.95 11.75 -39.95
N PRO A 1007 -19.90 12.02 -40.86
CA PRO A 1007 -21.23 11.43 -40.77
C PRO A 1007 -21.19 9.91 -40.99
N GLY A 1008 -22.03 9.17 -40.28
CA GLY A 1008 -22.05 7.71 -40.33
C GLY A 1008 -23.07 7.07 -39.41
N VAL A 1009 -23.05 5.73 -39.33
CA VAL A 1009 -23.93 4.93 -38.46
C VAL A 1009 -23.10 4.26 -37.37
N VAL A 1010 -23.56 4.32 -36.12
CA VAL A 1010 -22.88 3.70 -34.98
C VAL A 1010 -23.02 2.17 -35.06
N ARG A 1011 -21.90 1.47 -35.26
CA ARG A 1011 -21.87 0.01 -35.44
C ARG A 1011 -21.71 -0.74 -34.12
N ALA A 1012 -20.87 -0.22 -33.24
CA ALA A 1012 -20.60 -0.83 -31.94
C ALA A 1012 -20.28 0.24 -30.89
N ILE A 1013 -20.65 -0.05 -29.64
CA ILE A 1013 -20.28 0.73 -28.47
C ILE A 1013 -19.55 -0.23 -27.53
N ALA A 1014 -18.28 0.04 -27.28
CA ALA A 1014 -17.37 -0.80 -26.51
C ALA A 1014 -17.09 -0.25 -25.10
N CYS A 1015 -17.92 0.67 -24.62
CA CYS A 1015 -17.85 1.27 -23.29
C CYS A 1015 -19.25 1.51 -22.69
N LYS A 1016 -19.32 1.70 -21.37
CA LYS A 1016 -20.54 2.00 -20.60
C LYS A 1016 -20.36 3.26 -19.75
N SER A 1017 -21.45 3.99 -19.48
CA SER A 1017 -21.42 5.07 -18.49
C SER A 1017 -21.02 4.52 -17.11
N GLY A 1018 -20.11 5.21 -16.44
CA GLY A 1018 -19.46 4.79 -15.19
C GLY A 1018 -18.25 3.89 -15.38
N GLU A 1019 -17.88 3.50 -16.61
CA GLU A 1019 -16.72 2.65 -16.88
C GLU A 1019 -15.41 3.45 -16.95
N MET A 1020 -14.35 2.93 -16.33
CA MET A 1020 -13.00 3.46 -16.51
C MET A 1020 -12.37 2.86 -17.77
N VAL A 1021 -11.86 3.71 -18.65
CA VAL A 1021 -11.23 3.30 -19.92
C VAL A 1021 -9.80 3.82 -20.01
N GLU A 1022 -8.90 2.98 -20.52
CA GLU A 1022 -7.49 3.30 -20.75
C GLU A 1022 -7.29 4.16 -22.01
N GLU A 1023 -6.14 4.82 -22.13
CA GLU A 1023 -5.76 5.55 -23.35
C GLU A 1023 -5.76 4.63 -24.58
N GLY A 1024 -6.28 5.14 -25.71
CA GLY A 1024 -6.32 4.42 -26.97
C GLY A 1024 -7.39 3.32 -27.04
N ARG A 1025 -8.11 3.04 -25.94
CA ARG A 1025 -9.25 2.14 -25.93
C ARG A 1025 -10.30 2.63 -26.91
N GLU A 1026 -10.73 1.77 -27.81
CA GLU A 1026 -11.85 2.04 -28.71
C GLU A 1026 -13.15 2.08 -27.92
N LEU A 1027 -13.90 3.17 -28.07
CA LEU A 1027 -15.12 3.45 -27.34
C LEU A 1027 -16.35 3.26 -28.21
N VAL A 1028 -16.33 3.80 -29.43
CA VAL A 1028 -17.44 3.71 -30.38
C VAL A 1028 -16.89 3.51 -31.78
N ASP A 1029 -17.39 2.49 -32.47
CA ASP A 1029 -17.12 2.28 -33.89
C ASP A 1029 -18.23 2.93 -34.73
N ILE A 1030 -17.83 3.78 -35.67
CA ILE A 1030 -18.73 4.47 -36.60
C ILE A 1030 -18.40 4.01 -38.01
N GLU A 1031 -19.38 3.41 -38.67
CA GLU A 1031 -19.31 3.13 -40.10
C GLU A 1031 -19.56 4.43 -40.86
N THR A 1032 -18.48 5.02 -41.37
CA THR A 1032 -18.52 6.28 -42.13
C THR A 1032 -19.21 6.07 -43.46
N GLU A 1033 -20.18 6.90 -43.80
CA GLU A 1033 -20.73 6.97 -45.16
C GLU A 1033 -19.60 7.46 -46.08
N SER A 1034 -19.09 6.60 -46.97
CA SER A 1034 -18.07 6.99 -47.94
C SER A 1034 -18.64 8.00 -48.93
N GLU A 1035 -17.89 9.08 -49.21
CA GLU A 1035 -18.14 9.96 -50.36
C GLU A 1035 -18.10 9.21 -51.69
#